data_AF-A0AAV5A2G6-F1
#
_entry.id   AF-A0AAV5A2G6-F1
#
_cell.length_a   1.000
_cell.length_b   1.000
_cell.length_c   1.000
_cell.angle_alpha   90.00
_cell.angle_beta   90.00
_cell.angle_gamma   90.00
#
_symmetry.space_group_name_H-M   'P 1'
#
loop_
_entity.id
_entity.type
_entity.pdbx_description
1 polymer ?
#
loop_
_entity_poly.entity_id
_entity_poly.type
_entity_poly.pdbx_seq_one_letter_code
_entity_poly.pdbx_strand_id
1 'polypeptide(L)'
;MFMFPQQEIITFGFPTDGSRAMLTLDEVNSQLTTVVDGTCPNCDGVKLRYIQVNGSRNNAGRIAGGANIEMGGPNSDQVVEHVHSFNPRSWSCLHIFEGSLNCARAIIQNNDIGPCGEDQYGEWADGLSIACANSTVRDNLITSPTDGGIVLFGSPGTIVENNTISIGTNLVDYHPWSGDYRGTIVRQNTIIGGLSNGPPLIKGDEDGPNSGDAIIKFVDYESQSKGHPANLHFRIGIAVGTRIWFGESIADNDVLQGALITNNVFKGAFSFAIAASSVLDFTILNNLLEENCSFIGFRGLDCPVETAPGPQPFIAQMSSIIQSTLQADFISVTDIDLLVCFVPPKTGDYWPFDAFWVIFLRQYLIELPIEFDYKARFVCVNCGITNITTTMTTTTTQAYGVTPPISTQPPTIRELEITETMMAELRRQNAFESEEEARARELVLGRVAGLVKKFVYQVCIQRGLSEAAAQAAGGKIFTFGSYRLGVHGPGTDIDTLCVVPKHVAREDFFTVFEPMLREFEGVAEVSSQGVPEAYVPIIKTKISGIAIDFLFARLALATIPDDLELKDDNLLRNLDERCVRSLGGSRVTDEMLRLVPNVAVFRDSLRCIKLWAQRRAIHSNVNGFLGGVAWSMLVARICQLYPNGAAGSIISRNWPQPVLLKQIEEGPLNVRVWNPKLYPSDRMHRMPIITPAYPAMCSTHNVTKSTQFIMTQECKRAAEIVNRIVVGTGEWSELFAKHDFFYRYRYYLQVIASTGNPELQLKWAGTVESRIRQLVMKLELVESIEIVHPFVKGFEKTYHCMSAEEIRAVAQGEVTESIIKQTEEDIAGKEGSGTVYVTSFFVGLEIQPKKVGSIGPRKLDLSFPTSEFIKMIKLWDRYDDDKMGLVVRHIKNQSLPDYTLDQDRPRNTKRPNSEKVNAKNGVPTKKRRSSISEPQPPQPVTSQGFTKGPSETPIIEIPPPNVPSYAGLTKSPTGLRTPPSIPFGENTVAPT
;
A
#
# COMPACT_ATOMS: atom_id res chain seq x y z
N MET A 1 -25.94 26.75 -10.52
CA MET A 1 -25.55 25.85 -11.65
C MET A 1 -26.77 25.08 -12.15
N PHE A 2 -27.57 24.51 -11.25
CA PHE A 2 -28.96 24.18 -11.56
C PHE A 2 -29.79 25.46 -11.82
N MET A 3 -30.91 25.32 -12.54
CA MET A 3 -31.85 26.41 -12.89
C MET A 3 -33.32 25.94 -12.97
N PHE A 4 -33.57 24.63 -12.94
CA PHE A 4 -34.89 24.01 -13.11
C PHE A 4 -35.01 22.77 -12.19
N PRO A 5 -36.23 22.34 -11.82
CA PRO A 5 -36.42 21.22 -10.90
C PRO A 5 -36.10 19.89 -11.60
N GLN A 6 -35.77 18.87 -10.81
CA GLN A 6 -35.39 17.51 -11.24
C GLN A 6 -34.19 17.45 -12.21
N GLN A 7 -33.42 18.54 -12.35
CA GLN A 7 -32.15 18.52 -13.09
C GLN A 7 -31.11 17.68 -12.37
N GLU A 8 -30.33 16.94 -13.16
CA GLU A 8 -29.27 16.07 -12.66
C GLU A 8 -27.92 16.43 -13.30
N ILE A 9 -26.89 16.56 -12.47
CA ILE A 9 -25.49 16.70 -12.87
C ILE A 9 -24.79 15.41 -12.44
N ILE A 10 -24.30 14.64 -13.41
CA ILE A 10 -23.73 13.31 -13.19
C ILE A 10 -22.61 12.97 -14.17
N THR A 11 -21.59 12.24 -13.69
CA THR A 11 -20.58 11.62 -14.57
C THR A 11 -21.16 10.38 -15.24
N PHE A 12 -21.15 10.35 -16.57
CA PHE A 12 -21.54 9.18 -17.34
C PHE A 12 -20.70 7.95 -16.95
N GLY A 13 -21.36 6.85 -16.59
CA GLY A 13 -20.70 5.63 -16.12
C GLY A 13 -20.78 5.40 -14.59
N PHE A 14 -21.30 6.37 -13.82
CA PHE A 14 -21.52 6.25 -12.38
C PHE A 14 -20.26 5.86 -11.54
N PRO A 15 -19.05 6.41 -11.81
CA PRO A 15 -17.83 6.05 -11.06
C PRO A 15 -17.89 6.51 -9.60
N THR A 16 -17.39 5.68 -8.67
CA THR A 16 -17.42 5.94 -7.21
C THR A 16 -16.05 6.35 -6.65
N ASP A 17 -15.18 6.87 -7.52
CA ASP A 17 -13.74 7.06 -7.31
C ASP A 17 -13.26 8.32 -8.07
N GLY A 18 -11.96 8.59 -8.11
CA GLY A 18 -11.42 9.76 -8.81
C GLY A 18 -11.60 9.83 -10.34
N SER A 19 -12.25 8.87 -11.02
CA SER A 19 -12.64 9.00 -12.44
C SER A 19 -13.98 9.72 -12.64
N ARG A 20 -14.69 10.01 -11.53
CA ARG A 20 -15.71 11.07 -11.42
C ARG A 20 -15.21 12.36 -12.10
N ALA A 21 -16.02 12.97 -12.96
CA ALA A 21 -15.68 14.25 -13.58
C ALA A 21 -15.45 15.32 -12.51
N MET A 22 -14.47 16.20 -12.70
CA MET A 22 -14.14 17.23 -11.73
C MET A 22 -14.67 18.60 -12.16
N LEU A 23 -15.51 19.20 -11.32
CA LEU A 23 -15.82 20.62 -11.33
C LEU A 23 -14.77 21.34 -10.47
N THR A 24 -14.23 22.44 -10.98
CA THR A 24 -13.17 23.21 -10.31
C THR A 24 -13.37 24.69 -10.64
N LEU A 25 -13.00 25.58 -9.72
CA LEU A 25 -12.99 27.02 -10.01
C LEU A 25 -11.74 27.38 -10.81
N ASP A 26 -11.90 28.28 -11.79
CA ASP A 26 -10.78 28.86 -12.54
C ASP A 26 -9.88 29.66 -11.59
N GLU A 27 -8.58 29.38 -11.66
CA GLU A 27 -7.56 29.83 -10.72
C GLU A 27 -7.17 31.30 -10.97
N VAL A 28 -7.51 31.85 -12.13
CA VAL A 28 -7.07 33.18 -12.58
C VAL A 28 -8.15 34.25 -12.30
N ASN A 29 -8.08 34.86 -11.12
CA ASN A 29 -8.91 35.99 -10.63
C ASN A 29 -10.37 35.69 -10.22
N SER A 30 -10.74 34.43 -10.00
CA SER A 30 -12.10 34.11 -9.52
C SER A 30 -12.37 34.63 -8.11
N GLN A 31 -13.49 35.34 -7.94
CA GLN A 31 -14.08 35.71 -6.63
C GLN A 31 -15.18 34.72 -6.18
N LEU A 32 -15.33 33.59 -6.86
CA LEU A 32 -16.29 32.55 -6.49
C LEU A 32 -15.73 31.65 -5.38
N THR A 33 -16.62 31.13 -4.54
CA THR A 33 -16.36 30.06 -3.57
C THR A 33 -17.16 28.81 -3.90
N THR A 34 -18.43 29.00 -4.27
CA THR A 34 -19.36 27.95 -4.66
C THR A 34 -19.14 27.50 -6.10
N VAL A 35 -18.87 26.21 -6.26
CA VAL A 35 -18.67 25.53 -7.54
C VAL A 35 -20.00 24.98 -8.07
N VAL A 36 -20.82 24.42 -7.17
CA VAL A 36 -22.17 23.93 -7.49
C VAL A 36 -23.18 24.64 -6.61
N ASP A 37 -24.09 25.34 -7.26
CA ASP A 37 -25.23 25.99 -6.64
C ASP A 37 -26.54 25.34 -7.13
N GLY A 38 -27.34 24.87 -6.19
CA GLY A 38 -28.70 24.35 -6.33
C GLY A 38 -29.73 25.07 -5.45
N THR A 39 -29.39 26.25 -4.92
CA THR A 39 -30.28 27.08 -4.07
C THR A 39 -31.35 27.85 -4.86
N CYS A 40 -31.43 27.64 -6.18
CA CYS A 40 -32.29 28.43 -7.06
C CYS A 40 -33.79 28.35 -6.69
N PRO A 41 -34.63 29.36 -6.98
CA PRO A 41 -36.04 29.40 -6.54
C PRO A 41 -36.99 28.32 -7.12
N ASN A 42 -36.48 27.39 -7.92
CA ASN A 42 -37.23 26.30 -8.55
C ASN A 42 -36.26 25.15 -8.88
N CYS A 43 -35.55 24.68 -7.85
CA CYS A 43 -34.56 23.62 -7.89
C CYS A 43 -35.02 22.40 -7.05
N ASP A 44 -36.32 22.16 -6.94
CA ASP A 44 -36.86 20.95 -6.29
C ASP A 44 -36.34 19.67 -6.94
N GLY A 45 -35.91 18.70 -6.13
CA GLY A 45 -35.47 17.38 -6.60
C GLY A 45 -34.20 17.34 -7.46
N VAL A 46 -33.42 18.43 -7.52
CA VAL A 46 -32.16 18.44 -8.29
C VAL A 46 -31.10 17.55 -7.63
N LYS A 47 -30.21 16.99 -8.46
CA LYS A 47 -29.30 15.91 -8.04
C LYS A 47 -27.87 16.18 -8.51
N LEU A 48 -26.94 16.18 -7.57
CA LEU A 48 -25.50 16.22 -7.82
C LEU A 48 -24.92 14.84 -7.51
N ARG A 49 -24.46 14.11 -8.54
CA ARG A 49 -24.15 12.68 -8.39
C ARG A 49 -22.84 12.26 -9.04
N TYR A 50 -22.10 11.34 -8.42
CA TYR A 50 -20.89 10.73 -8.97
C TYR A 50 -19.94 11.76 -9.60
N ILE A 51 -19.56 12.80 -8.86
CA ILE A 51 -18.77 13.94 -9.37
C ILE A 51 -17.73 14.39 -8.34
N GLN A 52 -16.70 15.11 -8.76
CA GLN A 52 -15.72 15.75 -7.86
C GLN A 52 -15.90 17.27 -7.89
N VAL A 53 -15.69 17.92 -6.77
CA VAL A 53 -15.81 19.37 -6.58
C VAL A 53 -14.57 19.87 -5.83
N ASN A 54 -13.67 20.52 -6.57
CA ASN A 54 -12.48 21.18 -6.03
C ASN A 54 -12.74 22.68 -5.92
N GLY A 55 -12.61 23.25 -4.72
CA GLY A 55 -12.74 24.70 -4.53
C GLY A 55 -11.53 25.50 -5.04
N SER A 56 -10.40 24.83 -5.32
CA SER A 56 -9.12 25.45 -5.71
C SER A 56 -8.46 26.28 -4.59
N ARG A 57 -8.81 26.10 -3.31
CA ARG A 57 -8.23 26.86 -2.17
C ARG A 57 -6.71 26.90 -2.17
N ASN A 58 -6.07 25.75 -2.35
CA ASN A 58 -4.61 25.59 -2.26
C ASN A 58 -3.86 26.41 -3.33
N ASN A 59 -4.56 26.84 -4.40
CA ASN A 59 -4.00 27.63 -5.51
C ASN A 59 -4.52 29.09 -5.52
N ALA A 60 -5.74 29.34 -4.99
CA ALA A 60 -6.44 30.62 -5.07
C ALA A 60 -6.74 31.30 -3.72
N GLY A 61 -6.34 30.69 -2.59
CA GLY A 61 -6.57 31.17 -1.23
C GLY A 61 -8.03 31.13 -0.75
N ARG A 62 -8.24 31.37 0.54
CA ARG A 62 -9.56 31.55 1.17
C ARG A 62 -10.12 32.95 0.90
N ILE A 63 -11.44 33.03 0.72
CA ILE A 63 -12.23 34.27 0.69
C ILE A 63 -13.60 34.02 1.37
N ALA A 64 -14.28 35.09 1.79
CA ALA A 64 -15.63 34.98 2.32
C ALA A 64 -16.65 34.69 1.21
N GLY A 65 -17.59 33.77 1.45
CA GLY A 65 -18.63 33.37 0.50
C GLY A 65 -19.41 32.14 0.97
N GLY A 66 -20.09 31.46 0.05
CA GLY A 66 -20.75 30.18 0.32
C GLY A 66 -19.77 28.99 0.31
N ALA A 67 -20.27 27.82 0.69
CA ALA A 67 -19.60 26.53 0.61
C ALA A 67 -19.25 26.13 -0.84
N ASN A 68 -18.39 25.13 -1.00
CA ASN A 68 -18.04 24.51 -2.30
C ASN A 68 -19.29 24.06 -3.08
N ILE A 69 -20.24 23.47 -2.36
CA ILE A 69 -21.53 23.00 -2.85
C ILE A 69 -22.60 23.65 -1.96
N GLU A 70 -23.47 24.45 -2.56
CA GLU A 70 -24.61 25.10 -1.90
C GLU A 70 -25.91 24.50 -2.44
N MET A 71 -26.68 23.88 -1.56
CA MET A 71 -27.94 23.17 -1.87
C MET A 71 -29.02 23.58 -0.87
N GLY A 72 -30.25 23.12 -1.08
CA GLY A 72 -31.40 23.51 -0.26
C GLY A 72 -31.97 24.87 -0.68
N GLY A 73 -32.03 25.82 0.25
CA GLY A 73 -32.75 27.07 0.04
C GLY A 73 -34.27 26.83 0.04
N PRO A 74 -35.04 27.37 -0.91
CA PRO A 74 -36.50 27.23 -0.92
C PRO A 74 -37.02 25.86 -1.40
N ASN A 75 -36.14 24.85 -1.54
CA ASN A 75 -36.36 23.62 -2.30
C ASN A 75 -36.47 22.36 -1.44
N SER A 76 -37.15 21.34 -1.96
CA SER A 76 -37.24 20.01 -1.36
C SER A 76 -36.57 18.90 -2.18
N ASP A 77 -36.41 17.72 -1.56
CA ASP A 77 -36.11 16.43 -2.20
C ASP A 77 -34.77 16.37 -3.00
N GLN A 78 -33.86 17.31 -2.75
CA GLN A 78 -32.56 17.39 -3.44
C GLN A 78 -31.61 16.27 -3.00
N VAL A 79 -30.74 15.82 -3.91
CA VAL A 79 -29.82 14.69 -3.65
C VAL A 79 -28.36 15.08 -3.92
N VAL A 80 -27.47 14.74 -3.00
CA VAL A 80 -26.01 14.79 -3.15
C VAL A 80 -25.48 13.38 -2.85
N GLU A 81 -25.09 12.62 -3.88
CA GLU A 81 -24.62 11.24 -3.68
C GLU A 81 -23.39 10.83 -4.50
N HIS A 82 -22.49 10.07 -3.87
CA HIS A 82 -21.19 9.70 -4.44
C HIS A 82 -20.36 10.91 -4.93
N VAL A 83 -20.51 12.07 -4.31
CA VAL A 83 -19.74 13.28 -4.60
C VAL A 83 -18.45 13.30 -3.77
N HIS A 84 -17.35 13.78 -4.35
CA HIS A 84 -16.13 14.10 -3.62
C HIS A 84 -15.95 15.62 -3.56
N SER A 85 -16.04 16.26 -2.39
CA SER A 85 -15.87 17.72 -2.25
C SER A 85 -14.68 18.05 -1.36
N PHE A 86 -13.76 18.91 -1.83
CA PHE A 86 -12.50 19.18 -1.14
C PHE A 86 -11.91 20.57 -1.50
N ASN A 87 -10.94 21.02 -0.70
CA ASN A 87 -10.26 22.33 -0.81
C ASN A 87 -11.20 23.54 -1.00
N PRO A 88 -12.24 23.75 -0.16
CA PRO A 88 -13.17 24.86 -0.29
C PRO A 88 -12.50 26.18 0.05
N ARG A 89 -12.84 27.23 -0.71
CA ARG A 89 -12.32 28.59 -0.51
C ARG A 89 -13.02 29.35 0.61
N SER A 90 -14.05 28.77 1.21
CA SER A 90 -14.76 29.37 2.34
C SER A 90 -15.04 28.31 3.41
N TRP A 91 -16.03 28.55 4.25
CA TRP A 91 -16.29 27.89 5.52
C TRP A 91 -16.85 26.45 5.47
N SER A 92 -17.15 25.86 4.31
CA SER A 92 -17.64 24.47 4.23
C SER A 92 -17.39 23.78 2.89
N CYS A 93 -17.16 22.47 2.92
CA CYS A 93 -17.11 21.60 1.73
C CYS A 93 -18.50 21.32 1.13
N LEU A 94 -19.57 21.31 1.93
CA LEU A 94 -20.94 21.04 1.49
C LEU A 94 -21.95 21.67 2.47
N HIS A 95 -22.80 22.58 1.98
CA HIS A 95 -23.84 23.21 2.77
C HIS A 95 -25.24 22.94 2.19
N ILE A 96 -26.18 22.58 3.07
CA ILE A 96 -27.60 22.39 2.77
C ILE A 96 -28.40 23.45 3.55
N PHE A 97 -28.58 24.60 2.90
CA PHE A 97 -29.16 25.83 3.43
C PHE A 97 -30.68 25.71 3.71
N GLU A 98 -31.17 26.35 4.77
CA GLU A 98 -32.59 26.34 5.19
C GLU A 98 -33.52 27.17 4.30
N GLY A 99 -32.97 28.16 3.59
CA GLY A 99 -33.73 29.12 2.80
C GLY A 99 -34.55 30.08 3.66
N SER A 100 -35.87 29.87 3.69
CA SER A 100 -36.81 30.57 4.56
C SER A 100 -37.47 29.60 5.54
N LEU A 101 -36.64 28.73 6.15
CA LEU A 101 -37.06 27.58 6.98
C LEU A 101 -38.00 26.62 6.21
N ASN A 102 -37.76 26.48 4.90
CA ASN A 102 -38.62 25.71 3.99
C ASN A 102 -37.87 24.66 3.16
N CYS A 103 -36.55 24.53 3.32
CA CYS A 103 -35.81 23.37 2.82
C CYS A 103 -36.29 22.08 3.52
N ALA A 104 -36.57 21.02 2.75
CA ALA A 104 -36.97 19.74 3.32
C ALA A 104 -36.52 18.50 2.52
N ARG A 105 -36.27 17.39 3.24
CA ARG A 105 -36.03 16.04 2.66
C ARG A 105 -34.80 15.97 1.73
N ALA A 106 -33.73 16.69 2.05
CA ALA A 106 -32.47 16.53 1.33
C ALA A 106 -31.85 15.15 1.64
N ILE A 107 -31.21 14.52 0.66
CA ILE A 107 -30.53 13.22 0.80
C ILE A 107 -29.05 13.38 0.47
N ILE A 108 -28.18 13.19 1.47
CA ILE A 108 -26.74 13.36 1.38
C ILE A 108 -26.10 12.01 1.74
N GLN A 109 -25.70 11.22 0.74
CA GLN A 109 -25.29 9.82 0.97
C GLN A 109 -24.08 9.34 0.16
N ASN A 110 -23.29 8.43 0.74
CA ASN A 110 -22.13 7.80 0.10
C ASN A 110 -21.05 8.80 -0.40
N ASN A 111 -20.97 10.00 0.17
CA ASN A 111 -20.04 11.06 -0.27
C ASN A 111 -18.66 10.96 0.41
N ASP A 112 -17.65 11.54 -0.23
CA ASP A 112 -16.27 11.62 0.23
C ASP A 112 -15.89 13.09 0.47
N ILE A 113 -15.88 13.54 1.71
CA ILE A 113 -15.79 14.97 2.03
C ILE A 113 -14.44 15.30 2.69
N GLY A 114 -13.74 16.27 2.12
CA GLY A 114 -12.50 16.86 2.62
C GLY A 114 -11.22 16.41 1.88
N PRO A 115 -10.06 17.02 2.23
CA PRO A 115 -9.85 17.98 3.31
C PRO A 115 -10.56 19.32 3.06
N CYS A 116 -10.98 20.01 4.14
CA CYS A 116 -11.82 21.21 4.04
C CYS A 116 -11.16 22.53 4.48
N GLY A 117 -10.07 22.55 5.25
CA GLY A 117 -9.40 23.81 5.61
C GLY A 117 -7.94 23.63 6.05
N GLU A 118 -7.41 24.64 6.76
CA GLU A 118 -6.03 24.68 7.24
C GLU A 118 -5.93 25.01 8.74
N ASP A 119 -4.88 24.53 9.42
CA ASP A 119 -4.55 24.75 10.85
C ASP A 119 -4.26 26.24 11.25
N GLN A 120 -4.56 27.21 10.38
CA GLN A 120 -4.30 28.64 10.60
C GLN A 120 -5.53 29.35 11.20
N TYR A 121 -5.32 30.38 12.03
CA TYR A 121 -6.42 31.07 12.71
C TYR A 121 -7.40 31.70 11.71
N GLY A 122 -8.68 31.34 11.80
CA GLY A 122 -9.71 31.81 10.89
C GLY A 122 -9.68 31.17 9.50
N GLU A 123 -8.79 30.21 9.24
CA GLU A 123 -8.74 29.42 8.00
C GLU A 123 -9.53 28.08 8.14
N TRP A 124 -10.34 27.94 9.18
CA TRP A 124 -11.17 26.77 9.40
C TRP A 124 -12.38 26.70 8.45
N ALA A 125 -12.89 25.48 8.28
CA ALA A 125 -14.06 25.13 7.50
C ALA A 125 -14.59 23.72 7.83
N ASP A 126 -15.91 23.57 7.72
CA ASP A 126 -16.68 22.35 7.91
C ASP A 126 -16.48 21.31 6.79
N GLY A 127 -16.74 20.05 7.13
CA GLY A 127 -17.07 18.99 6.19
C GLY A 127 -18.47 19.18 5.59
N LEU A 128 -19.50 18.96 6.40
CA LEU A 128 -20.90 18.98 5.97
C LEU A 128 -21.74 19.82 6.92
N SER A 129 -22.36 20.88 6.40
CA SER A 129 -23.19 21.84 7.14
C SER A 129 -24.65 21.68 6.68
N ILE A 130 -25.62 21.53 7.59
CA ILE A 130 -27.02 21.27 7.22
C ILE A 130 -28.04 21.93 8.16
N ALA A 131 -28.92 22.73 7.56
CA ALA A 131 -30.04 23.42 8.21
C ALA A 131 -31.42 23.00 7.64
N CYS A 132 -31.46 21.89 6.89
CA CYS A 132 -32.61 21.47 6.08
C CYS A 132 -33.41 20.34 6.75
N ALA A 133 -34.71 20.56 7.03
CA ALA A 133 -35.53 19.68 7.86
C ALA A 133 -35.89 18.33 7.20
N ASN A 134 -36.16 17.31 8.01
CA ASN A 134 -36.58 15.95 7.58
C ASN A 134 -35.62 15.30 6.56
N SER A 135 -34.33 15.64 6.62
CA SER A 135 -33.30 15.20 5.67
C SER A 135 -32.65 13.88 6.10
N THR A 136 -31.76 13.34 5.28
CA THR A 136 -30.96 12.14 5.60
C THR A 136 -29.51 12.34 5.18
N VAL A 137 -28.59 12.23 6.14
CA VAL A 137 -27.13 12.29 5.96
C VAL A 137 -26.56 10.93 6.34
N ARG A 138 -26.22 10.07 5.37
CA ARG A 138 -25.82 8.69 5.69
C ARG A 138 -24.68 8.09 4.88
N ASP A 139 -23.96 7.17 5.50
CA ASP A 139 -22.90 6.37 4.86
C ASP A 139 -21.80 7.23 4.20
N ASN A 140 -21.63 8.49 4.63
CA ASN A 140 -20.60 9.41 4.12
C ASN A 140 -19.28 9.21 4.87
N LEU A 141 -18.15 9.44 4.19
CA LEU A 141 -16.82 9.50 4.77
C LEU A 141 -16.33 10.95 4.77
N ILE A 142 -16.05 11.50 5.94
CA ILE A 142 -15.60 12.88 6.14
C ILE A 142 -14.21 12.86 6.77
N THR A 143 -13.23 13.45 6.10
CA THR A 143 -11.80 13.35 6.43
C THR A 143 -11.14 14.73 6.41
N SER A 144 -10.42 15.07 7.50
CA SER A 144 -9.74 16.36 7.68
C SER A 144 -10.61 17.62 7.41
N PRO A 145 -11.82 17.72 8.00
CA PRO A 145 -12.42 19.03 8.26
C PRO A 145 -11.61 19.75 9.35
N THR A 146 -11.69 21.08 9.39
CA THR A 146 -10.92 21.90 10.36
C THR A 146 -11.81 22.57 11.40
N ASP A 147 -13.07 22.80 11.05
CA ASP A 147 -14.15 23.16 11.96
C ASP A 147 -14.97 21.88 12.26
N GLY A 148 -16.28 21.83 12.03
CA GLY A 148 -17.10 20.64 12.25
C GLY A 148 -16.99 19.58 11.15
N GLY A 149 -17.06 18.29 11.52
CA GLY A 149 -17.21 17.21 10.54
C GLY A 149 -18.63 17.16 9.96
N ILE A 150 -19.64 17.17 10.84
CA ILE A 150 -21.05 17.40 10.50
C ILE A 150 -21.59 18.49 11.44
N VAL A 151 -22.17 19.56 10.90
CA VAL A 151 -22.81 20.62 11.68
C VAL A 151 -24.30 20.68 11.35
N LEU A 152 -25.12 20.45 12.36
CA LEU A 152 -26.58 20.50 12.29
C LEU A 152 -27.04 21.87 12.81
N PHE A 153 -27.32 22.80 11.91
CA PHE A 153 -27.86 24.12 12.26
C PHE A 153 -29.38 24.02 12.51
N GLY A 154 -29.77 23.38 13.62
CA GLY A 154 -31.16 23.12 14.00
C GLY A 154 -31.96 22.41 12.91
N SER A 155 -31.80 21.08 12.76
CA SER A 155 -32.29 20.37 11.55
C SER A 155 -33.45 19.40 11.87
N PRO A 156 -34.65 19.89 12.23
CA PRO A 156 -35.70 19.06 12.83
C PRO A 156 -36.14 17.92 11.89
N GLY A 157 -36.27 16.71 12.46
CA GLY A 157 -36.59 15.48 11.74
C GLY A 157 -35.44 14.85 10.93
N THR A 158 -34.24 15.41 10.92
CA THR A 158 -33.11 14.90 10.10
C THR A 158 -32.40 13.71 10.73
N ILE A 159 -32.09 12.69 9.91
CA ILE A 159 -31.36 11.50 10.34
C ILE A 159 -29.91 11.58 9.87
N VAL A 160 -28.96 11.41 10.78
CA VAL A 160 -27.51 11.34 10.54
C VAL A 160 -27.00 9.97 10.97
N GLU A 161 -26.74 9.06 10.03
CA GLU A 161 -26.42 7.66 10.35
C GLU A 161 -25.33 6.97 9.52
N ASN A 162 -24.63 6.00 10.11
CA ASN A 162 -23.54 5.22 9.49
C ASN A 162 -22.36 6.04 8.92
N ASN A 163 -22.27 7.35 9.19
CA ASN A 163 -21.19 8.16 8.66
C ASN A 163 -19.88 7.84 9.40
N THR A 164 -18.76 7.92 8.69
CA THR A 164 -17.41 7.85 9.27
C THR A 164 -16.81 9.25 9.26
N ILE A 165 -16.55 9.83 10.43
CA ILE A 165 -16.30 11.26 10.59
C ILE A 165 -14.99 11.47 11.36
N SER A 166 -13.95 12.01 10.70
CA SER A 166 -12.79 12.57 11.39
C SER A 166 -13.14 13.96 11.92
N ILE A 167 -12.97 14.18 13.23
CA ILE A 167 -13.38 15.40 13.95
C ILE A 167 -14.93 15.56 13.98
N GLY A 168 -15.45 16.19 15.04
CA GLY A 168 -16.77 15.85 15.60
C GLY A 168 -18.05 16.27 14.85
N THR A 169 -19.19 15.91 15.46
CA THR A 169 -20.55 16.33 15.05
C THR A 169 -21.09 17.40 15.99
N ASN A 170 -21.68 18.47 15.45
CA ASN A 170 -22.13 19.62 16.22
C ASN A 170 -23.65 19.78 16.16
N LEU A 171 -24.26 19.94 17.33
CA LEU A 171 -25.65 20.32 17.57
C LEU A 171 -25.61 21.48 18.59
N VAL A 172 -25.03 22.61 18.19
CA VAL A 172 -24.71 23.74 19.10
C VAL A 172 -25.49 25.00 18.79
N ASP A 173 -26.06 25.09 17.59
CA ASP A 173 -26.62 26.33 17.04
C ASP A 173 -28.09 26.49 17.38
N TYR A 174 -28.43 27.65 17.96
CA TYR A 174 -29.82 28.07 18.18
C TYR A 174 -30.46 28.59 16.89
N HIS A 175 -29.70 29.30 16.07
CA HIS A 175 -30.17 29.76 14.76
C HIS A 175 -29.84 28.73 13.66
N PRO A 176 -30.64 28.67 12.57
CA PRO A 176 -31.78 29.53 12.26
C PRO A 176 -33.12 29.05 12.84
N TRP A 177 -33.25 27.78 13.23
CA TRP A 177 -34.53 27.15 13.65
C TRP A 177 -34.96 27.42 15.11
N SER A 178 -34.41 28.43 15.77
CA SER A 178 -34.74 28.84 17.15
C SER A 178 -34.62 27.69 18.17
N GLY A 179 -33.55 26.90 18.03
CA GLY A 179 -33.24 25.74 18.86
C GLY A 179 -34.00 24.46 18.54
N ASP A 180 -34.85 24.42 17.49
CA ASP A 180 -35.61 23.21 17.16
C ASP A 180 -34.74 22.14 16.49
N TYR A 181 -34.52 21.03 17.18
CA TYR A 181 -33.92 19.81 16.62
C TYR A 181 -34.94 18.65 16.63
N ARG A 182 -36.20 18.85 17.01
CA ARG A 182 -37.12 17.74 17.37
C ARG A 182 -37.23 16.70 16.26
N GLY A 183 -37.06 15.43 16.64
CA GLY A 183 -37.01 14.31 15.71
C GLY A 183 -35.69 14.11 14.97
N THR A 184 -34.66 14.94 15.23
CA THR A 184 -33.29 14.68 14.75
C THR A 184 -32.74 13.41 15.40
N ILE A 185 -32.11 12.55 14.60
CA ILE A 185 -31.49 11.30 15.07
C ILE A 185 -30.04 11.25 14.60
N VAL A 186 -29.08 11.19 15.53
CA VAL A 186 -27.66 10.99 15.23
C VAL A 186 -27.28 9.61 15.75
N ARG A 187 -27.13 8.61 14.86
CA ARG A 187 -26.93 7.21 15.28
C ARG A 187 -25.93 6.42 14.45
N GLN A 188 -25.30 5.42 15.07
CA GLN A 188 -24.46 4.43 14.35
C GLN A 188 -23.29 5.04 13.56
N ASN A 189 -22.91 6.30 13.83
CA ASN A 189 -21.76 6.95 13.19
C ASN A 189 -20.47 6.51 13.89
N THR A 190 -19.39 6.35 13.13
CA THR A 190 -18.03 6.12 13.64
C THR A 190 -17.28 7.44 13.67
N ILE A 191 -17.02 7.95 14.87
CA ILE A 191 -16.40 9.26 15.09
C ILE A 191 -14.94 9.03 15.49
N ILE A 192 -14.04 9.67 14.74
CA ILE A 192 -12.60 9.42 14.78
C ILE A 192 -11.90 10.66 15.31
N GLY A 193 -11.23 10.49 16.46
CA GLY A 193 -10.41 11.51 17.10
C GLY A 193 -9.02 11.63 16.49
N GLY A 194 -8.15 12.37 17.16
CA GLY A 194 -6.73 12.40 16.81
C GLY A 194 -6.08 11.03 17.01
N LEU A 195 -5.22 10.64 16.08
CA LEU A 195 -4.54 9.34 16.07
C LEU A 195 -3.07 9.55 15.68
N SER A 196 -2.17 8.77 16.28
CA SER A 196 -0.74 8.82 15.95
C SER A 196 -0.47 8.27 14.55
N ASN A 197 0.44 8.94 13.83
CA ASN A 197 1.00 8.47 12.57
C ASN A 197 2.49 8.06 12.69
N GLY A 198 3.07 8.09 13.90
CA GLY A 198 4.45 7.70 14.19
C GLY A 198 4.54 6.55 15.20
N PRO A 199 5.61 5.74 15.16
CA PRO A 199 5.83 4.74 16.20
C PRO A 199 6.04 5.44 17.57
N PRO A 200 5.52 4.87 18.68
CA PRO A 200 5.68 5.44 20.02
C PRO A 200 7.12 5.78 20.35
N LEU A 201 7.34 6.95 20.97
CA LEU A 201 8.68 7.48 21.23
C LEU A 201 9.40 6.75 22.37
N ILE A 202 8.63 6.19 23.31
CA ILE A 202 9.11 5.51 24.52
C ILE A 202 8.54 4.09 24.58
N LYS A 203 9.30 3.15 25.13
CA LYS A 203 8.88 1.74 25.24
C LYS A 203 7.85 1.57 26.36
N GLY A 204 6.62 1.20 25.99
CA GLY A 204 5.47 1.12 26.91
C GLY A 204 4.58 2.35 26.88
N ASP A 205 4.87 3.28 25.97
CA ASP A 205 3.98 4.36 25.55
C ASP A 205 3.00 3.78 24.50
N GLU A 206 1.70 3.97 24.68
CA GLU A 206 0.66 3.57 23.72
C GLU A 206 0.29 4.71 22.77
N ASP A 207 0.60 5.94 23.18
CA ASP A 207 0.48 7.14 22.39
C ASP A 207 1.75 7.39 21.55
N GLY A 208 1.66 8.17 20.46
CA GLY A 208 2.82 8.50 19.64
C GLY A 208 2.67 9.72 18.72
N PRO A 209 3.69 9.97 17.88
CA PRO A 209 3.77 11.18 17.07
C PRO A 209 2.61 11.39 16.11
N ASN A 210 2.07 12.61 16.06
CA ASN A 210 1.14 13.03 15.02
C ASN A 210 1.75 14.15 14.18
N SER A 211 2.30 13.76 13.02
CA SER A 211 2.84 14.66 12.00
C SER A 211 1.88 14.89 10.82
N GLY A 212 0.73 14.21 10.81
CA GLY A 212 -0.21 14.16 9.70
C GLY A 212 -1.28 15.26 9.74
N ASP A 213 -2.26 15.14 8.86
CA ASP A 213 -3.30 16.16 8.64
C ASP A 213 -4.59 15.84 9.42
N ALA A 214 -4.43 15.14 10.55
CA ALA A 214 -5.38 15.19 11.67
C ALA A 214 -5.07 16.48 12.45
N ILE A 215 -5.82 17.54 12.15
CA ILE A 215 -5.58 18.97 12.47
C ILE A 215 -5.40 19.24 13.97
N ILE A 216 -4.18 18.98 14.42
CA ILE A 216 -3.71 19.08 15.80
C ILE A 216 -2.23 19.52 15.78
N LYS A 217 -1.84 20.44 14.89
CA LYS A 217 -0.51 21.06 14.92
C LYS A 217 -0.49 22.28 15.86
N PHE A 218 0.63 22.45 16.55
CA PHE A 218 0.93 23.60 17.39
C PHE A 218 1.81 24.58 16.61
N VAL A 219 1.52 25.87 16.64
CA VAL A 219 2.41 26.91 16.09
C VAL A 219 3.22 27.51 17.23
N ASP A 220 4.53 27.63 17.05
CA ASP A 220 5.45 27.85 18.17
C ASP A 220 5.33 29.25 18.79
N TYR A 221 5.22 29.29 20.13
CA TYR A 221 4.77 30.44 20.90
C TYR A 221 5.82 31.57 20.96
N GLU A 222 7.09 31.29 20.68
CA GLU A 222 8.15 32.31 20.64
C GLU A 222 8.06 33.27 19.44
N SER A 223 7.16 33.02 18.48
CA SER A 223 7.14 33.69 17.17
C SER A 223 6.10 34.81 16.98
N GLN A 224 5.41 35.29 18.03
CA GLN A 224 4.44 36.39 17.87
C GLN A 224 4.49 37.50 18.95
N SER A 225 5.32 38.52 18.70
CA SER A 225 5.15 39.82 19.36
C SER A 225 4.00 40.60 18.72
N LYS A 226 3.12 41.20 19.54
CA LYS A 226 1.94 42.02 19.16
C LYS A 226 0.63 41.30 18.81
N GLY A 227 0.34 40.20 19.52
CA GLY A 227 -0.98 39.85 20.06
C GLY A 227 -2.24 40.00 19.21
N HIS A 228 -2.76 38.84 18.77
CA HIS A 228 -4.17 38.40 18.91
C HIS A 228 -4.14 36.92 19.38
N PRO A 229 -5.25 36.33 19.88
CA PRO A 229 -5.20 35.07 20.66
C PRO A 229 -4.90 33.80 19.85
N ALA A 230 -4.52 32.73 20.54
CA ALA A 230 -4.02 31.47 19.96
C ALA A 230 -5.11 30.56 19.36
N ASN A 231 -4.70 29.71 18.40
CA ASN A 231 -5.59 28.85 17.61
C ASN A 231 -6.34 27.83 18.48
N LEU A 232 -7.67 27.86 18.39
CA LEU A 232 -8.59 26.84 18.90
C LEU A 232 -8.79 25.76 17.82
N HIS A 233 -8.67 24.48 18.16
CA HIS A 233 -8.86 23.36 17.24
C HIS A 233 -9.63 22.22 17.92
N PHE A 234 -10.75 21.81 17.31
CA PHE A 234 -11.75 20.86 17.81
C PHE A 234 -11.19 19.63 18.57
N ARG A 235 -11.82 19.31 19.72
CA ARG A 235 -11.51 18.11 20.54
C ARG A 235 -12.74 17.39 21.10
N ILE A 236 -13.92 17.69 20.57
CA ILE A 236 -15.19 17.13 21.01
C ILE A 236 -15.70 16.19 19.92
N GLY A 237 -16.08 14.97 20.27
CA GLY A 237 -16.61 13.97 19.33
C GLY A 237 -18.05 14.29 18.90
N ILE A 238 -18.92 14.62 19.86
CA ILE A 238 -20.23 15.26 19.62
C ILE A 238 -20.42 16.41 20.61
N ALA A 239 -20.61 17.62 20.10
CA ALA A 239 -20.95 18.80 20.89
C ALA A 239 -22.46 19.05 20.86
N VAL A 240 -23.10 19.17 22.04
CA VAL A 240 -24.57 19.27 22.16
C VAL A 240 -24.95 20.44 23.08
N GLY A 241 -25.44 21.54 22.51
CA GLY A 241 -25.84 22.74 23.24
C GLY A 241 -24.96 23.97 23.02
N THR A 242 -25.56 25.14 23.19
CA THR A 242 -24.97 26.46 22.93
C THR A 242 -23.72 26.77 23.75
N ARG A 243 -23.73 26.52 25.07
CA ARG A 243 -22.64 26.93 25.98
C ARG A 243 -21.27 26.31 25.65
N ILE A 244 -21.25 25.08 25.12
CA ILE A 244 -20.01 24.38 24.71
C ILE A 244 -19.23 25.17 23.64
N TRP A 245 -19.94 25.86 22.76
CA TRP A 245 -19.37 26.55 21.60
C TRP A 245 -19.28 28.07 21.79
N PHE A 246 -20.26 28.66 22.47
CA PHE A 246 -20.41 30.11 22.60
C PHE A 246 -20.27 30.65 24.04
N GLY A 247 -20.28 29.77 25.06
CA GLY A 247 -20.27 30.15 26.48
C GLY A 247 -21.41 31.11 26.88
N GLU A 248 -21.19 31.89 27.94
CA GLU A 248 -22.12 32.94 28.42
C GLU A 248 -22.30 34.14 27.45
N SER A 249 -21.69 34.11 26.25
CA SER A 249 -21.88 35.19 25.26
C SER A 249 -23.20 35.08 24.48
N ILE A 250 -23.82 33.90 24.51
CA ILE A 250 -25.22 33.69 24.12
C ILE A 250 -26.10 33.78 25.38
N ALA A 251 -27.31 34.33 25.23
CA ALA A 251 -28.22 34.55 26.35
C ALA A 251 -28.67 33.24 27.01
N ASP A 252 -28.85 33.24 28.33
CA ASP A 252 -29.23 32.08 29.17
C ASP A 252 -30.54 31.35 28.79
N ASN A 253 -31.27 31.83 27.78
CA ASN A 253 -32.54 31.27 27.31
C ASN A 253 -32.42 30.43 26.03
N ASP A 254 -31.27 30.46 25.33
CA ASP A 254 -31.09 29.81 24.03
C ASP A 254 -30.78 28.31 24.21
N VAL A 255 -31.83 27.60 24.65
CA VAL A 255 -31.87 26.16 24.92
C VAL A 255 -32.29 25.42 23.65
N LEU A 256 -31.57 24.35 23.30
CA LEU A 256 -31.89 23.52 22.14
C LEU A 256 -32.92 22.45 22.53
N GLN A 257 -33.91 22.17 21.68
CA GLN A 257 -35.01 21.26 21.97
C GLN A 257 -35.04 20.01 21.08
N GLY A 258 -34.95 18.84 21.73
CA GLY A 258 -35.26 17.50 21.25
C GLY A 258 -34.27 16.90 20.23
N ALA A 259 -33.51 15.86 20.60
CA ALA A 259 -32.83 14.98 19.64
C ALA A 259 -32.55 13.59 20.24
N LEU A 260 -32.30 12.59 19.38
CA LEU A 260 -31.86 11.25 19.77
C LEU A 260 -30.43 10.99 19.29
N ILE A 261 -29.48 10.83 20.21
CA ILE A 261 -28.06 10.58 19.92
C ILE A 261 -27.69 9.20 20.47
N THR A 262 -27.57 8.18 19.62
CA THR A 262 -27.49 6.79 20.10
C THR A 262 -26.70 5.80 19.23
N ASN A 263 -26.05 4.82 19.86
CA ASN A 263 -25.26 3.78 19.17
C ASN A 263 -24.09 4.32 18.32
N ASN A 264 -23.64 5.57 18.52
CA ASN A 264 -22.43 6.08 17.87
C ASN A 264 -21.19 5.48 18.55
N VAL A 265 -20.13 5.27 17.77
CA VAL A 265 -18.89 4.62 18.22
C VAL A 265 -17.74 5.62 18.07
N PHE A 266 -17.03 5.88 19.16
CA PHE A 266 -15.84 6.71 19.17
C PHE A 266 -14.58 5.85 19.09
N LYS A 267 -13.55 6.33 18.38
CA LYS A 267 -12.21 5.73 18.36
C LYS A 267 -11.11 6.78 18.20
N GLY A 268 -9.91 6.46 18.66
CA GLY A 268 -8.83 7.45 18.78
C GLY A 268 -9.11 8.45 19.89
N ALA A 269 -8.32 9.53 19.98
CA ALA A 269 -8.36 10.41 21.14
C ALA A 269 -9.03 11.77 20.92
N PHE A 270 -9.66 12.23 22.01
CA PHE A 270 -10.44 13.45 22.11
C PHE A 270 -10.03 14.18 23.39
N SER A 271 -10.53 15.39 23.62
CA SER A 271 -10.68 15.88 25.00
C SER A 271 -12.00 15.40 25.59
N PHE A 272 -13.06 15.33 24.78
CA PHE A 272 -14.38 14.85 25.17
C PHE A 272 -15.04 14.03 24.05
N ALA A 273 -15.59 12.84 24.34
CA ALA A 273 -16.35 12.09 23.33
C ALA A 273 -17.74 12.71 23.12
N ILE A 274 -18.48 13.01 24.20
CA ILE A 274 -19.70 13.84 24.13
C ILE A 274 -19.69 14.88 25.25
N ALA A 275 -19.97 16.13 24.89
CA ALA A 275 -20.28 17.21 25.83
C ALA A 275 -21.74 17.66 25.65
N ALA A 276 -22.47 17.86 26.76
CA ALA A 276 -23.87 18.28 26.74
C ALA A 276 -24.19 19.47 27.68
N SER A 277 -24.92 20.46 27.17
CA SER A 277 -25.31 21.69 27.87
C SER A 277 -26.63 22.24 27.32
N SER A 278 -27.35 23.08 28.05
CA SER A 278 -28.46 23.91 27.54
C SER A 278 -29.42 23.17 26.59
N VAL A 279 -29.94 22.00 27.02
CA VAL A 279 -30.82 21.14 26.22
C VAL A 279 -32.12 20.78 26.92
N LEU A 280 -33.19 20.66 26.14
CA LEU A 280 -34.53 20.28 26.54
C LEU A 280 -35.00 19.03 25.74
N ASP A 281 -35.51 18.00 26.39
CA ASP A 281 -36.09 16.79 25.74
C ASP A 281 -35.10 15.99 24.85
N PHE A 282 -33.80 16.05 25.14
CA PHE A 282 -32.78 15.25 24.45
C PHE A 282 -32.70 13.82 25.02
N THR A 283 -32.30 12.85 24.19
CA THR A 283 -32.00 11.47 24.58
C THR A 283 -30.62 11.07 24.05
N ILE A 284 -29.64 10.88 24.94
CA ILE A 284 -28.26 10.50 24.59
C ILE A 284 -27.94 9.16 25.27
N LEU A 285 -27.97 8.06 24.53
CA LEU A 285 -27.92 6.69 25.08
C LEU A 285 -27.12 5.71 24.22
N ASN A 286 -26.48 4.72 24.84
CA ASN A 286 -25.77 3.62 24.16
C ASN A 286 -24.64 4.05 23.20
N ASN A 287 -24.05 5.22 23.39
CA ASN A 287 -22.86 5.62 22.63
C ASN A 287 -21.63 4.98 23.28
N LEU A 288 -20.75 4.41 22.46
CA LEU A 288 -19.70 3.47 22.87
C LEU A 288 -18.31 3.99 22.53
N LEU A 289 -17.32 3.57 23.32
CA LEU A 289 -15.91 3.85 23.11
C LEU A 289 -15.20 2.56 22.68
N GLU A 290 -14.41 2.59 21.61
CA GLU A 290 -13.49 1.48 21.29
C GLU A 290 -12.33 1.44 22.29
N GLU A 291 -11.69 0.27 22.43
CA GLU A 291 -10.59 0.02 23.39
C GLU A 291 -9.37 0.95 23.20
N ASN A 292 -9.28 1.68 22.08
CA ASN A 292 -8.23 2.66 21.77
C ASN A 292 -8.64 4.14 21.97
N CYS A 293 -9.75 4.41 22.66
CA CYS A 293 -10.11 5.77 23.06
C CYS A 293 -9.23 6.27 24.21
N SER A 294 -8.60 7.43 24.06
CA SER A 294 -7.98 8.17 25.18
C SER A 294 -8.46 9.61 25.26
N PHE A 295 -8.43 10.19 26.47
CA PHE A 295 -9.00 11.51 26.76
C PHE A 295 -7.93 12.46 27.27
N ILE A 296 -7.54 13.39 26.41
CA ILE A 296 -6.32 14.20 26.53
C ILE A 296 -6.50 15.61 25.97
N GLY A 297 -5.65 16.52 26.42
CA GLY A 297 -5.70 17.94 26.06
C GLY A 297 -5.54 18.83 27.28
N PHE A 298 -5.23 20.09 27.03
CA PHE A 298 -5.04 21.12 28.06
C PHE A 298 -5.85 22.35 27.67
N ARG A 299 -6.18 23.25 28.61
CA ARG A 299 -6.84 24.50 28.24
C ARG A 299 -5.89 25.40 27.42
N GLY A 300 -6.40 26.03 26.37
CA GLY A 300 -5.69 27.04 25.61
C GLY A 300 -5.29 28.23 26.48
N LEU A 301 -4.25 28.96 26.09
CA LEU A 301 -3.73 30.08 26.89
C LEU A 301 -4.76 31.22 27.03
N ASP A 302 -5.62 31.37 26.02
CA ASP A 302 -6.69 32.36 25.94
C ASP A 302 -8.08 31.80 26.34
N CYS A 303 -8.14 30.60 26.94
CA CYS A 303 -9.42 30.06 27.44
C CYS A 303 -9.87 30.84 28.68
N PRO A 304 -11.03 31.53 28.67
CA PRO A 304 -11.43 32.45 29.74
C PRO A 304 -11.94 31.77 31.01
N VAL A 305 -12.06 30.44 31.01
CA VAL A 305 -12.75 29.68 32.06
C VAL A 305 -11.75 29.10 33.06
N GLU A 306 -11.74 29.63 34.30
CA GLU A 306 -10.88 29.15 35.39
C GLU A 306 -11.30 27.75 35.89
N THR A 307 -12.56 27.36 35.74
CA THR A 307 -13.19 26.19 36.39
C THR A 307 -13.48 24.97 35.49
N ALA A 308 -13.29 25.07 34.17
CA ALA A 308 -13.70 24.01 33.22
C ALA A 308 -13.12 22.60 33.52
N PRO A 309 -13.89 21.52 33.31
CA PRO A 309 -13.47 20.14 33.57
C PRO A 309 -12.24 19.72 32.75
N GLY A 310 -11.42 18.82 33.29
CA GLY A 310 -10.37 18.16 32.53
C GLY A 310 -10.94 17.16 31.50
N PRO A 311 -10.13 16.69 30.53
CA PRO A 311 -10.56 15.73 29.51
C PRO A 311 -11.23 14.49 30.11
N GLN A 312 -12.40 14.11 29.59
CA GLN A 312 -13.25 13.01 30.08
C GLN A 312 -14.16 12.48 28.95
N PRO A 313 -14.60 11.21 28.96
CA PRO A 313 -15.41 10.65 27.88
C PRO A 313 -16.75 11.35 27.68
N PHE A 314 -17.61 11.37 28.69
CA PHE A 314 -18.97 11.91 28.60
C PHE A 314 -19.20 12.90 29.75
N ILE A 315 -19.51 14.15 29.43
CA ILE A 315 -19.71 15.22 30.42
C ILE A 315 -20.96 16.05 30.13
N ALA A 316 -21.66 16.47 31.18
CA ALA A 316 -22.84 17.32 31.05
C ALA A 316 -22.96 18.32 32.20
N GLN A 317 -23.34 19.56 31.88
CA GLN A 317 -23.69 20.55 32.90
C GLN A 317 -25.14 20.32 33.35
N MET A 318 -25.34 19.36 34.27
CA MET A 318 -26.66 18.80 34.62
C MET A 318 -27.72 19.82 35.05
N SER A 319 -27.32 21.00 35.55
CA SER A 319 -28.23 22.13 35.85
C SER A 319 -28.92 22.72 34.60
N SER A 320 -28.36 22.50 33.42
CA SER A 320 -28.85 22.96 32.11
C SER A 320 -29.48 21.84 31.26
N ILE A 321 -29.60 20.62 31.82
CA ILE A 321 -30.15 19.43 31.17
C ILE A 321 -31.61 19.26 31.61
N ILE A 322 -32.56 19.72 30.80
CA ILE A 322 -33.98 19.84 31.14
C ILE A 322 -34.77 18.69 30.48
N GLN A 323 -35.54 17.95 31.27
CA GLN A 323 -36.40 16.83 30.81
C GLN A 323 -35.71 15.78 29.90
N SER A 324 -34.38 15.75 29.90
CA SER A 324 -33.57 14.96 28.97
C SER A 324 -33.03 13.69 29.63
N THR A 325 -32.79 12.65 28.83
CA THR A 325 -32.26 11.35 29.28
C THR A 325 -30.84 11.16 28.79
N LEU A 326 -29.89 10.93 29.71
CA LEU A 326 -28.48 10.67 29.41
C LEU A 326 -28.08 9.26 29.87
N GLN A 327 -27.06 8.67 29.24
CA GLN A 327 -26.45 7.42 29.68
C GLN A 327 -25.70 7.59 31.02
N ALA A 328 -25.63 6.51 31.80
CA ALA A 328 -25.26 6.54 33.23
C ALA A 328 -23.79 6.87 33.51
N ASP A 329 -22.97 6.93 32.46
CA ASP A 329 -21.55 7.26 32.45
C ASP A 329 -21.26 8.76 32.17
N PHE A 330 -22.29 9.59 31.99
CA PHE A 330 -22.13 11.05 31.95
C PHE A 330 -21.72 11.64 33.32
N ILE A 331 -20.56 12.29 33.35
CA ILE A 331 -20.07 13.01 34.54
C ILE A 331 -20.72 14.39 34.61
N SER A 332 -21.32 14.71 35.77
CA SER A 332 -21.88 16.03 36.04
C SER A 332 -20.78 17.06 36.27
N VAL A 333 -20.83 18.17 35.55
CA VAL A 333 -19.93 19.33 35.73
C VAL A 333 -20.73 20.58 36.10
N THR A 334 -20.10 21.54 36.78
CA THR A 334 -20.75 22.83 37.15
C THR A 334 -20.76 23.83 36.01
N ASP A 335 -19.82 23.68 35.09
CA ASP A 335 -19.37 24.64 34.09
C ASP A 335 -18.82 23.83 32.92
N ILE A 336 -19.19 24.24 31.70
CA ILE A 336 -18.92 23.50 30.45
C ILE A 336 -18.68 24.48 29.28
N ASP A 337 -18.33 25.72 29.61
CA ASP A 337 -18.35 26.81 28.65
C ASP A 337 -17.10 26.80 27.78
N LEU A 338 -17.30 27.06 26.49
CA LEU A 338 -16.21 27.19 25.51
C LEU A 338 -15.23 26.00 25.53
N LEU A 339 -15.69 24.75 25.69
CA LEU A 339 -14.79 23.58 25.68
C LEU A 339 -14.05 23.36 24.35
N VAL A 340 -14.47 24.04 23.28
CA VAL A 340 -13.66 24.27 22.07
C VAL A 340 -12.27 24.84 22.38
N CYS A 341 -12.08 25.52 23.52
CA CYS A 341 -10.81 26.09 24.00
C CYS A 341 -9.70 25.08 24.32
N PHE A 342 -9.96 23.77 24.26
CA PHE A 342 -8.95 22.76 24.57
C PHE A 342 -7.96 22.59 23.42
N VAL A 343 -6.67 22.68 23.74
CA VAL A 343 -5.52 22.59 22.84
C VAL A 343 -4.73 21.30 23.10
N PRO A 344 -3.88 20.82 22.16
CA PRO A 344 -3.11 19.61 22.40
C PRO A 344 -2.07 19.77 23.53
N PRO A 345 -1.49 18.66 24.00
CA PRO A 345 -0.30 18.68 24.85
C PRO A 345 0.82 19.56 24.27
N LYS A 346 1.42 20.40 25.13
CA LYS A 346 2.46 21.37 24.71
C LYS A 346 3.81 20.73 24.34
N THR A 347 4.00 19.43 24.58
CA THR A 347 5.30 18.74 24.46
C THR A 347 5.15 17.28 24.00
N GLY A 348 4.52 17.07 22.83
CA GLY A 348 4.48 15.76 22.16
C GLY A 348 3.11 15.40 21.59
N ASP A 349 3.07 14.83 20.38
CA ASP A 349 3.28 13.39 20.17
C ASP A 349 2.57 12.42 21.15
N TYR A 350 1.40 12.80 21.67
CA TYR A 350 0.51 11.93 22.43
C TYR A 350 -0.84 11.74 21.76
N TRP A 351 -0.98 10.76 20.86
CA TRP A 351 -2.28 10.25 20.37
C TRP A 351 -2.19 8.72 20.20
N PRO A 352 -3.26 7.95 20.45
CA PRO A 352 -3.21 6.49 20.34
C PRO A 352 -3.04 6.08 18.87
N PHE A 353 -2.41 4.93 18.63
CA PHE A 353 -2.02 4.52 17.28
C PHE A 353 -3.19 3.86 16.51
N ASP A 354 -3.47 4.30 15.27
CA ASP A 354 -4.46 3.59 14.43
C ASP A 354 -3.84 2.37 13.74
N ALA A 355 -4.51 1.22 13.87
CA ALA A 355 -4.21 0.02 13.10
C ALA A 355 -4.62 0.16 11.61
N PHE A 356 -5.52 1.09 11.26
CA PHE A 356 -6.04 1.32 9.91
C PHE A 356 -5.12 2.19 9.03
N TRP A 357 -3.92 1.69 8.73
CA TRP A 357 -3.04 2.26 7.68
C TRP A 357 -3.58 1.99 6.25
N VAL A 358 -4.74 2.56 5.94
CA VAL A 358 -5.46 2.42 4.66
C VAL A 358 -5.66 3.78 3.96
N ILE A 359 -5.89 4.87 4.70
CA ILE A 359 -6.27 6.17 4.11
C ILE A 359 -5.13 6.80 3.28
N PHE A 360 -3.86 6.52 3.61
CA PHE A 360 -2.70 7.02 2.82
C PHE A 360 -2.63 6.46 1.38
N LEU A 361 -3.46 5.49 1.00
CA LEU A 361 -3.58 5.00 -0.38
C LEU A 361 -4.55 5.80 -1.26
N ARG A 362 -5.35 6.72 -0.70
CA ARG A 362 -6.47 7.35 -1.43
C ARG A 362 -6.08 8.54 -2.32
N GLN A 363 -4.91 9.15 -2.11
CA GLN A 363 -4.49 10.36 -2.83
C GLN A 363 -3.98 10.11 -4.27
N TYR A 364 -3.74 8.86 -4.70
CA TYR A 364 -2.95 8.59 -5.92
C TYR A 364 -3.42 7.47 -6.87
N LEU A 365 -4.43 6.65 -6.54
CA LEU A 365 -5.02 5.69 -7.49
C LEU A 365 -6.53 5.51 -7.29
N ILE A 366 -7.18 5.06 -8.37
CA ILE A 366 -8.60 5.25 -8.70
C ILE A 366 -9.17 3.91 -9.23
N GLU A 367 -10.51 3.77 -9.23
CA GLU A 367 -11.36 2.64 -9.72
C GLU A 367 -11.37 1.32 -8.90
N LEU A 368 -12.50 1.03 -8.25
CA LEU A 368 -13.46 -0.05 -8.62
C LEU A 368 -14.57 -0.22 -7.54
N PRO A 369 -15.84 -0.53 -7.92
CA PRO A 369 -16.97 -0.57 -6.99
C PRO A 369 -17.29 -1.96 -6.42
N ILE A 370 -17.84 -2.00 -5.20
CA ILE A 370 -18.55 -3.17 -4.62
C ILE A 370 -19.80 -2.66 -3.89
N GLU A 371 -20.98 -3.01 -4.40
CA GLU A 371 -22.25 -2.80 -3.69
C GLU A 371 -22.47 -3.89 -2.63
N PHE A 372 -22.95 -3.51 -1.44
CA PHE A 372 -23.39 -4.46 -0.39
C PHE A 372 -24.92 -4.41 -0.24
N ASP A 373 -25.65 -5.39 -0.81
CA ASP A 373 -27.10 -5.54 -0.56
C ASP A 373 -27.34 -6.17 0.83
N TYR A 374 -27.49 -5.32 1.86
CA TYR A 374 -27.82 -5.74 3.22
C TYR A 374 -29.28 -6.20 3.35
N LYS A 375 -29.57 -7.47 3.02
CA LYS A 375 -30.84 -8.14 3.33
C LYS A 375 -30.68 -9.47 4.06
N ALA A 376 -30.46 -9.39 5.37
CA ALA A 376 -30.78 -10.47 6.31
C ALA A 376 -31.61 -9.91 7.47
N ARG A 377 -32.85 -10.38 7.64
CA ARG A 377 -33.70 -10.01 8.79
C ARG A 377 -33.44 -10.98 9.94
N PHE A 378 -33.11 -10.45 11.11
CA PHE A 378 -33.16 -11.24 12.35
C PHE A 378 -34.62 -11.52 12.73
N VAL A 379 -34.89 -12.77 13.12
CA VAL A 379 -36.14 -13.17 13.79
C VAL A 379 -35.73 -13.95 15.04
N CYS A 380 -36.10 -13.45 16.21
CA CYS A 380 -35.80 -14.09 17.49
C CYS A 380 -36.94 -15.04 17.90
N VAL A 381 -36.61 -16.28 18.26
CA VAL A 381 -37.52 -17.24 18.92
C VAL A 381 -36.74 -18.00 20.01
N ASN A 382 -37.42 -18.33 21.11
CA ASN A 382 -36.83 -18.71 22.40
C ASN A 382 -36.24 -20.14 22.53
N CYS A 383 -35.48 -20.29 23.63
CA CYS A 383 -35.17 -21.51 24.41
C CYS A 383 -33.81 -22.19 24.11
N GLY A 384 -32.92 -22.46 25.08
CA GLY A 384 -32.88 -22.08 26.50
C GLY A 384 -32.08 -23.07 27.38
N ILE A 385 -31.47 -22.59 28.49
CA ILE A 385 -30.80 -23.40 29.56
C ILE A 385 -29.44 -24.02 29.08
N THR A 386 -28.30 -24.09 29.79
CA THR A 386 -27.91 -23.85 31.21
C THR A 386 -26.54 -23.14 31.31
N ASN A 387 -26.16 -22.69 32.51
CA ASN A 387 -24.81 -22.22 32.87
C ASN A 387 -23.69 -23.25 32.60
N ILE A 388 -22.50 -22.77 32.21
CA ILE A 388 -21.22 -23.46 32.43
C ILE A 388 -20.28 -22.50 33.16
N THR A 389 -19.86 -22.87 34.37
CA THR A 389 -18.89 -22.11 35.17
C THR A 389 -17.47 -22.57 34.83
N THR A 390 -16.74 -21.83 34.00
CA THR A 390 -15.33 -22.13 33.70
C THR A 390 -14.41 -21.37 34.63
N THR A 391 -13.68 -22.10 35.48
CA THR A 391 -12.63 -21.56 36.35
C THR A 391 -11.46 -21.00 35.53
N MET A 392 -11.14 -19.72 35.70
CA MET A 392 -9.94 -19.14 35.06
C MET A 392 -8.66 -19.65 35.72
N THR A 393 -7.96 -20.56 35.03
CA THR A 393 -6.54 -20.82 35.28
C THR A 393 -5.70 -19.76 34.57
N THR A 394 -5.00 -18.92 35.32
CA THR A 394 -4.12 -17.87 34.78
C THR A 394 -2.86 -18.49 34.16
N THR A 395 -2.93 -18.83 32.86
CA THR A 395 -1.75 -19.14 32.05
C THR A 395 -1.09 -17.85 31.58
N THR A 396 0.20 -17.67 31.88
CA THR A 396 1.01 -16.57 31.36
C THR A 396 1.17 -16.71 29.84
N THR A 397 0.39 -15.94 29.08
CA THR A 397 0.45 -15.90 27.63
C THR A 397 1.79 -15.35 27.15
N GLN A 398 2.58 -16.18 26.47
CA GLN A 398 3.80 -15.77 25.80
C GLN A 398 3.46 -14.74 24.70
N ALA A 399 3.99 -13.52 24.82
CA ALA A 399 3.84 -12.50 23.79
C ALA A 399 4.69 -12.83 22.56
N TYR A 400 4.11 -12.66 21.36
CA TYR A 400 4.77 -12.90 20.07
C TYR A 400 4.84 -11.61 19.25
N GLY A 401 5.99 -11.30 18.68
CA GLY A 401 6.19 -10.13 17.82
C GLY A 401 6.76 -8.89 18.52
N VAL A 402 6.58 -7.73 17.87
CA VAL A 402 7.05 -6.42 18.35
C VAL A 402 5.92 -5.48 18.78
N THR A 403 4.67 -5.91 18.65
CA THR A 403 3.44 -5.21 19.07
C THR A 403 2.51 -6.22 19.73
N PRO A 404 1.46 -5.77 20.44
CA PRO A 404 0.28 -6.60 20.72
C PRO A 404 -0.31 -7.22 19.44
N PRO A 405 -1.11 -8.30 19.57
CA PRO A 405 -1.92 -8.83 18.47
C PRO A 405 -3.08 -7.86 18.13
N ILE A 406 -3.53 -7.86 16.88
CA ILE A 406 -4.71 -7.10 16.42
C ILE A 406 -6.01 -7.80 16.80
N SER A 407 -6.01 -9.13 16.84
CA SER A 407 -7.16 -9.88 17.36
C SER A 407 -6.78 -11.24 17.91
N THR A 408 -7.29 -11.55 19.10
CA THR A 408 -7.18 -12.86 19.77
C THR A 408 -8.43 -13.72 19.58
N GLN A 409 -9.40 -13.29 18.76
CA GLN A 409 -10.63 -14.05 18.53
C GLN A 409 -10.35 -15.40 17.81
N PRO A 410 -11.10 -16.47 18.13
CA PRO A 410 -11.05 -17.72 17.38
C PRO A 410 -11.63 -17.55 15.96
N PRO A 411 -11.31 -18.44 15.01
CA PRO A 411 -11.79 -18.32 13.64
C PRO A 411 -13.28 -18.61 13.56
N THR A 412 -13.99 -17.87 12.72
CA THR A 412 -15.39 -18.15 12.38
C THR A 412 -15.52 -19.46 11.61
N ILE A 413 -16.71 -20.08 11.63
CA ILE A 413 -17.03 -21.27 10.80
C ILE A 413 -16.67 -21.01 9.33
N ARG A 414 -16.97 -19.79 8.85
CA ARG A 414 -16.67 -19.38 7.47
C ARG A 414 -15.17 -19.35 7.18
N GLU A 415 -14.33 -18.87 8.10
CA GLU A 415 -12.87 -18.89 7.94
C GLU A 415 -12.28 -20.32 7.98
N LEU A 416 -12.97 -21.26 8.63
CA LEU A 416 -12.63 -22.70 8.57
C LEU A 416 -12.98 -23.30 7.20
N GLU A 417 -14.18 -23.08 6.67
CA GLU A 417 -14.56 -23.50 5.30
C GLU A 417 -13.59 -22.95 4.22
N ILE A 418 -13.20 -21.68 4.36
CA ILE A 418 -12.22 -21.01 3.50
C ILE A 418 -10.84 -21.67 3.62
N THR A 419 -10.47 -22.14 4.81
CA THR A 419 -9.23 -22.90 5.04
C THR A 419 -9.29 -24.29 4.41
N GLU A 420 -10.39 -25.03 4.54
CA GLU A 420 -10.56 -26.36 3.95
C GLU A 420 -10.52 -26.31 2.42
N THR A 421 -11.24 -25.36 1.81
CA THR A 421 -11.24 -25.15 0.36
C THR A 421 -9.87 -24.72 -0.17
N MET A 422 -9.12 -23.89 0.59
CA MET A 422 -7.73 -23.55 0.26
C MET A 422 -6.84 -24.79 0.23
N MET A 423 -6.98 -25.65 1.25
CA MET A 423 -6.18 -26.86 1.40
C MET A 423 -6.59 -27.97 0.41
N ALA A 424 -7.82 -27.97 -0.08
CA ALA A 424 -8.23 -28.80 -1.22
C ALA A 424 -7.56 -28.32 -2.51
N GLU A 425 -7.56 -27.01 -2.79
CA GLU A 425 -6.92 -26.46 -3.99
C GLU A 425 -5.40 -26.64 -3.98
N LEU A 426 -4.73 -26.44 -2.84
CA LEU A 426 -3.28 -26.66 -2.72
C LEU A 426 -2.88 -28.12 -3.02
N ARG A 427 -3.74 -29.10 -2.69
CA ARG A 427 -3.55 -30.50 -3.11
C ARG A 427 -3.77 -30.67 -4.61
N ARG A 428 -4.82 -30.09 -5.19
CA ARG A 428 -5.08 -30.10 -6.65
C ARG A 428 -3.93 -29.47 -7.46
N GLN A 429 -3.26 -28.47 -6.91
CA GLN A 429 -2.11 -27.78 -7.50
C GLN A 429 -0.76 -28.46 -7.20
N ASN A 430 -0.76 -29.66 -6.60
CA ASN A 430 0.42 -30.47 -6.25
C ASN A 430 1.44 -29.76 -5.33
N ALA A 431 0.95 -29.00 -4.34
CA ALA A 431 1.78 -28.22 -3.39
C ALA A 431 2.25 -29.00 -2.14
N PHE A 432 2.09 -30.32 -2.14
CA PHE A 432 2.52 -31.25 -1.09
C PHE A 432 3.28 -32.40 -1.73
N GLU A 433 4.35 -32.88 -1.09
CA GLU A 433 5.05 -34.09 -1.56
C GLU A 433 4.33 -35.38 -1.14
N SER A 434 4.65 -36.48 -1.80
CA SER A 434 4.21 -37.82 -1.42
C SER A 434 4.88 -38.30 -0.13
N GLU A 435 4.25 -39.24 0.60
CA GLU A 435 4.91 -39.87 1.74
C GLU A 435 6.16 -40.66 1.31
N GLU A 436 6.17 -41.20 0.10
CA GLU A 436 7.29 -41.90 -0.51
C GLU A 436 8.50 -40.96 -0.71
N GLU A 437 8.27 -39.74 -1.24
CA GLU A 437 9.30 -38.69 -1.30
C GLU A 437 9.77 -38.28 0.10
N ALA A 438 8.84 -38.05 1.04
CA ALA A 438 9.18 -37.63 2.40
C ALA A 438 10.09 -38.65 3.12
N ARG A 439 9.72 -39.94 3.07
CA ARG A 439 10.54 -41.05 3.61
C ARG A 439 11.89 -41.16 2.90
N ALA A 440 11.94 -40.92 1.59
CA ALA A 440 13.20 -40.92 0.83
C ALA A 440 14.12 -39.76 1.24
N ARG A 441 13.58 -38.55 1.47
CA ARG A 441 14.35 -37.39 1.99
C ARG A 441 14.92 -37.66 3.37
N GLU A 442 14.12 -38.22 4.28
CA GLU A 442 14.57 -38.59 5.63
C GLU A 442 15.71 -39.63 5.58
N LEU A 443 15.55 -40.70 4.79
CA LEU A 443 16.56 -41.75 4.64
C LEU A 443 17.87 -41.22 4.01
N VAL A 444 17.79 -40.34 3.00
CA VAL A 444 18.98 -39.70 2.43
C VAL A 444 19.65 -38.78 3.45
N LEU A 445 18.90 -37.97 4.20
CA LEU A 445 19.46 -37.11 5.26
C LEU A 445 20.15 -37.92 6.36
N GLY A 446 19.60 -39.07 6.77
CA GLY A 446 20.23 -39.99 7.72
C GLY A 446 21.58 -40.54 7.21
N ARG A 447 21.63 -40.98 5.95
CA ARG A 447 22.87 -41.45 5.30
C ARG A 447 23.91 -40.31 5.19
N VAL A 448 23.46 -39.11 4.84
CA VAL A 448 24.28 -37.88 4.73
C VAL A 448 24.84 -37.43 6.09
N ALA A 449 24.07 -37.50 7.17
CA ALA A 449 24.57 -37.19 8.51
C ALA A 449 25.73 -38.12 8.91
N GLY A 450 25.63 -39.41 8.55
CA GLY A 450 26.72 -40.37 8.69
C GLY A 450 27.95 -40.03 7.82
N LEU A 451 27.75 -39.52 6.60
CA LEU A 451 28.84 -39.06 5.73
C LEU A 451 29.59 -37.86 6.32
N VAL A 452 28.88 -36.88 6.89
CA VAL A 452 29.49 -35.70 7.52
C VAL A 452 30.33 -36.08 8.74
N LYS A 453 29.86 -37.01 9.59
CA LYS A 453 30.67 -37.54 10.71
C LYS A 453 31.93 -38.28 10.22
N LYS A 454 31.83 -39.06 9.14
CA LYS A 454 33.00 -39.72 8.50
C LYS A 454 34.01 -38.70 7.95
N PHE A 455 33.53 -37.62 7.33
CA PHE A 455 34.37 -36.53 6.82
C PHE A 455 35.15 -35.83 7.94
N VAL A 456 34.47 -35.43 9.02
CA VAL A 456 35.12 -34.83 10.20
C VAL A 456 36.15 -35.78 10.80
N TYR A 457 35.82 -37.07 10.94
CA TYR A 457 36.75 -38.10 11.43
C TYR A 457 38.01 -38.19 10.55
N GLN A 458 37.88 -38.33 9.23
CA GLN A 458 39.01 -38.44 8.31
C GLN A 458 39.94 -37.22 8.39
N VAL A 459 39.38 -36.01 8.40
CA VAL A 459 40.15 -34.77 8.51
C VAL A 459 40.87 -34.66 9.87
N CYS A 460 40.23 -35.09 10.97
CA CYS A 460 40.86 -35.13 12.28
C CYS A 460 42.04 -36.11 12.32
N ILE A 461 41.91 -37.32 11.73
CA ILE A 461 43.02 -38.29 11.61
C ILE A 461 44.16 -37.73 10.75
N GLN A 462 43.86 -37.13 9.60
CA GLN A 462 44.86 -36.48 8.72
C GLN A 462 45.62 -35.35 9.44
N ARG A 463 44.97 -34.68 10.40
CA ARG A 463 45.54 -33.61 11.23
C ARG A 463 46.18 -34.12 12.54
N GLY A 464 46.37 -35.44 12.67
CA GLY A 464 47.14 -36.07 13.75
C GLY A 464 46.41 -36.22 15.08
N LEU A 465 45.07 -36.12 15.12
CA LEU A 465 44.30 -36.46 16.32
C LEU A 465 44.24 -37.98 16.51
N SER A 466 44.19 -38.45 17.76
CA SER A 466 43.97 -39.86 18.06
C SER A 466 42.56 -40.31 17.64
N GLU A 467 42.36 -41.61 17.38
CA GLU A 467 41.06 -42.16 16.95
C GLU A 467 39.92 -41.79 17.91
N ALA A 468 40.17 -41.85 19.23
CA ALA A 468 39.19 -41.43 20.24
C ALA A 468 38.83 -39.93 20.14
N ALA A 469 39.80 -39.06 19.86
CA ALA A 469 39.57 -37.62 19.68
C ALA A 469 38.90 -37.30 18.33
N ALA A 470 39.27 -38.01 17.27
CA ALA A 470 38.64 -37.89 15.95
C ALA A 470 37.18 -38.39 15.96
N GLN A 471 36.89 -39.46 16.70
CA GLN A 471 35.53 -39.97 16.90
C GLN A 471 34.70 -39.02 17.78
N ALA A 472 35.30 -38.45 18.83
CA ALA A 472 34.63 -37.46 19.70
C ALA A 472 34.44 -36.09 19.03
N ALA A 473 35.18 -35.77 17.96
CA ALA A 473 35.03 -34.51 17.21
C ALA A 473 33.61 -34.34 16.63
N GLY A 474 32.92 -35.44 16.31
CA GLY A 474 31.51 -35.46 15.95
C GLY A 474 31.24 -34.87 14.56
N GLY A 475 30.30 -33.94 14.49
CA GLY A 475 29.84 -33.30 13.26
C GLY A 475 28.33 -33.52 13.05
N LYS A 476 27.62 -32.47 12.63
CA LYS A 476 26.15 -32.46 12.57
C LYS A 476 25.65 -31.73 11.33
N ILE A 477 24.55 -32.19 10.75
CA ILE A 477 23.82 -31.46 9.71
C ILE A 477 22.62 -30.73 10.31
N PHE A 478 22.33 -29.55 9.78
CA PHE A 478 21.12 -28.78 10.08
C PHE A 478 20.43 -28.44 8.77
N THR A 479 19.21 -28.90 8.55
CA THR A 479 18.42 -28.41 7.42
C THR A 479 17.90 -27.01 7.69
N PHE A 480 17.69 -26.22 6.64
CA PHE A 480 17.07 -24.89 6.74
C PHE A 480 16.07 -24.67 5.60
N GLY A 481 15.69 -23.42 5.36
CA GLY A 481 14.86 -23.04 4.21
C GLY A 481 13.50 -23.75 4.19
N SER A 482 12.96 -24.02 2.99
CA SER A 482 11.58 -24.54 2.89
C SER A 482 11.41 -25.96 3.43
N TYR A 483 12.44 -26.81 3.38
CA TYR A 483 12.35 -28.16 3.93
C TYR A 483 12.23 -28.14 5.46
N ARG A 484 13.12 -27.41 6.14
CA ARG A 484 13.07 -27.26 7.61
C ARG A 484 11.81 -26.55 8.10
N LEU A 485 11.32 -25.55 7.36
CA LEU A 485 10.03 -24.93 7.64
C LEU A 485 8.85 -25.90 7.45
N GLY A 486 9.01 -27.00 6.70
CA GLY A 486 7.93 -27.90 6.34
C GLY A 486 6.95 -27.28 5.34
N VAL A 487 7.45 -26.47 4.40
CA VAL A 487 6.69 -25.80 3.31
C VAL A 487 7.34 -26.00 1.93
N HIS A 488 8.08 -27.10 1.79
CA HIS A 488 8.55 -27.64 0.53
C HIS A 488 7.44 -28.41 -0.20
N GLY A 489 7.73 -28.83 -1.42
CA GLY A 489 6.83 -29.62 -2.28
C GLY A 489 7.61 -30.59 -3.17
N PRO A 490 6.93 -31.25 -4.12
CA PRO A 490 7.55 -32.22 -5.02
C PRO A 490 8.75 -31.62 -5.76
N GLY A 491 9.85 -32.38 -5.82
CA GLY A 491 11.06 -32.00 -6.57
C GLY A 491 11.84 -30.77 -6.06
N THR A 492 11.48 -30.11 -4.95
CA THR A 492 12.33 -29.02 -4.41
C THR A 492 13.61 -29.57 -3.78
N ASP A 493 14.62 -28.73 -3.68
CA ASP A 493 15.90 -28.95 -3.01
C ASP A 493 15.79 -29.06 -1.47
N ILE A 494 16.86 -29.57 -0.85
CA ILE A 494 17.07 -29.55 0.60
C ILE A 494 18.30 -28.69 0.94
N ASP A 495 18.03 -27.47 1.39
CA ASP A 495 18.95 -26.58 2.09
C ASP A 495 19.59 -27.30 3.32
N THR A 496 20.89 -27.61 3.27
CA THR A 496 21.58 -28.42 4.29
C THR A 496 22.91 -27.77 4.73
N LEU A 497 23.04 -27.47 6.02
CA LEU A 497 24.26 -26.90 6.60
C LEU A 497 25.08 -27.98 7.32
N CYS A 498 26.30 -28.22 6.86
CA CYS A 498 27.31 -29.02 7.55
C CYS A 498 28.01 -28.18 8.64
N VAL A 499 27.81 -28.56 9.90
CA VAL A 499 28.44 -27.94 11.08
C VAL A 499 29.57 -28.83 11.60
N VAL A 500 30.79 -28.29 11.60
CA VAL A 500 32.04 -29.01 11.90
C VAL A 500 32.85 -28.33 13.02
N PRO A 501 33.69 -29.08 13.75
CA PRO A 501 34.54 -28.50 14.80
C PRO A 501 35.72 -27.70 14.21
N LYS A 502 36.35 -26.86 15.04
CA LYS A 502 37.45 -25.94 14.70
C LYS A 502 38.64 -26.58 13.96
N HIS A 503 38.78 -27.90 14.07
CA HIS A 503 39.84 -28.70 13.48
C HIS A 503 39.70 -28.86 11.96
N VAL A 504 38.47 -28.80 11.42
CA VAL A 504 38.14 -28.96 10.00
C VAL A 504 38.04 -27.59 9.33
N ALA A 505 38.71 -27.38 8.21
CA ALA A 505 38.75 -26.12 7.48
C ALA A 505 37.76 -26.09 6.29
N ARG A 506 37.56 -24.91 5.68
CA ARG A 506 36.63 -24.75 4.54
C ARG A 506 37.17 -25.42 3.27
N GLU A 507 38.48 -25.52 3.18
CA GLU A 507 39.21 -26.13 2.08
C GLU A 507 38.93 -27.63 2.07
N ASP A 508 38.96 -28.28 3.23
CA ASP A 508 38.66 -29.71 3.41
C ASP A 508 37.24 -30.09 2.92
N PHE A 509 36.28 -29.15 2.99
CA PHE A 509 34.93 -29.35 2.46
C PHE A 509 34.89 -29.46 0.93
N PHE A 510 35.80 -28.80 0.22
CA PHE A 510 35.92 -28.90 -1.24
C PHE A 510 36.96 -29.94 -1.69
N THR A 511 37.95 -30.30 -0.86
CA THR A 511 39.01 -31.26 -1.21
C THR A 511 38.83 -32.68 -0.65
N VAL A 512 37.98 -32.86 0.37
CA VAL A 512 37.68 -34.17 0.98
C VAL A 512 36.19 -34.49 0.92
N PHE A 513 35.31 -33.59 1.37
CA PHE A 513 33.86 -33.87 1.37
C PHE A 513 33.25 -33.90 -0.05
N GLU A 514 33.75 -33.10 -1.01
CA GLU A 514 33.28 -33.15 -2.40
C GLU A 514 33.62 -34.49 -3.10
N PRO A 515 34.88 -35.01 -3.05
CA PRO A 515 35.18 -36.38 -3.50
C PRO A 515 34.38 -37.45 -2.76
N MET A 516 34.23 -37.34 -1.43
CA MET A 516 33.39 -38.28 -0.66
C MET A 516 31.92 -38.28 -1.11
N LEU A 517 31.39 -37.14 -1.57
CA LEU A 517 30.06 -37.06 -2.20
C LEU A 517 30.03 -37.68 -3.60
N ARG A 518 31.12 -37.66 -4.37
CA ARG A 518 31.19 -38.32 -5.69
C ARG A 518 31.21 -39.85 -5.58
N GLU A 519 31.81 -40.39 -4.53
CA GLU A 519 31.86 -41.83 -4.23
C GLU A 519 30.62 -42.35 -3.48
N PHE A 520 29.69 -41.47 -3.09
CA PHE A 520 28.57 -41.82 -2.23
C PHE A 520 27.41 -42.48 -3.01
N GLU A 521 27.02 -43.68 -2.56
CA GLU A 521 25.98 -44.50 -3.18
C GLU A 521 24.66 -43.73 -3.40
N GLY A 522 24.19 -43.72 -4.64
CA GLY A 522 22.95 -43.07 -5.08
C GLY A 522 23.14 -41.66 -5.65
N VAL A 523 24.35 -41.11 -5.66
CA VAL A 523 24.64 -39.81 -6.29
C VAL A 523 24.60 -39.93 -7.82
N ALA A 524 23.85 -39.04 -8.46
CA ALA A 524 23.78 -38.92 -9.92
C ALA A 524 24.63 -37.75 -10.45
N GLU A 525 24.65 -36.64 -9.73
CA GLU A 525 25.25 -35.37 -10.17
C GLU A 525 25.92 -34.67 -8.97
N VAL A 526 27.14 -34.14 -9.13
CA VAL A 526 27.81 -33.25 -8.17
C VAL A 526 28.44 -32.09 -8.92
N SER A 527 28.09 -30.85 -8.56
CA SER A 527 28.62 -29.62 -9.16
C SER A 527 30.15 -29.63 -9.19
N SER A 528 30.76 -29.48 -10.36
CA SER A 528 32.21 -29.60 -10.56
C SER A 528 33.01 -28.65 -9.66
N GLN A 529 33.73 -29.22 -8.69
CA GLN A 529 34.55 -28.51 -7.69
C GLN A 529 33.75 -27.62 -6.72
N GLY A 530 32.42 -27.76 -6.68
CA GLY A 530 31.54 -26.86 -5.95
C GLY A 530 31.59 -25.41 -6.44
N VAL A 531 31.17 -24.47 -5.59
CA VAL A 531 31.30 -23.02 -5.84
C VAL A 531 31.95 -22.33 -4.63
N PRO A 532 33.28 -22.40 -4.46
CA PRO A 532 33.98 -21.81 -3.32
C PRO A 532 33.83 -20.29 -3.21
N GLU A 533 33.70 -19.59 -4.34
CA GLU A 533 33.62 -18.12 -4.43
C GLU A 533 32.19 -17.57 -4.43
N ALA A 534 31.18 -18.40 -4.19
CA ALA A 534 29.83 -17.92 -3.95
C ALA A 534 29.77 -17.06 -2.66
N TYR A 535 28.82 -16.11 -2.63
CA TYR A 535 28.59 -15.25 -1.46
C TYR A 535 28.33 -16.04 -0.17
N VAL A 536 27.79 -17.26 -0.30
CA VAL A 536 27.92 -18.35 0.69
C VAL A 536 28.47 -19.56 -0.05
N PRO A 537 29.66 -20.09 0.30
CA PRO A 537 30.27 -21.22 -0.42
C PRO A 537 29.44 -22.49 -0.31
N ILE A 538 29.23 -23.17 -1.45
CA ILE A 538 28.22 -24.22 -1.60
C ILE A 538 28.70 -25.39 -2.49
N ILE A 539 28.22 -26.60 -2.21
CA ILE A 539 28.27 -27.77 -3.11
C ILE A 539 26.83 -28.17 -3.42
N LYS A 540 26.50 -28.34 -4.70
CA LYS A 540 25.19 -28.84 -5.15
C LYS A 540 25.32 -30.30 -5.60
N THR A 541 24.42 -31.16 -5.15
CA THR A 541 24.41 -32.59 -5.52
C THR A 541 22.99 -33.12 -5.64
N LYS A 542 22.85 -34.26 -6.31
CA LYS A 542 21.59 -34.98 -6.51
C LYS A 542 21.74 -36.43 -6.06
N ILE A 543 21.17 -36.75 -4.90
CA ILE A 543 21.31 -38.04 -4.23
C ILE A 543 19.96 -38.77 -4.26
N SER A 544 19.93 -39.97 -4.86
CA SER A 544 18.71 -40.77 -5.06
C SER A 544 17.58 -39.97 -5.74
N GLY A 545 17.95 -39.10 -6.69
CA GLY A 545 17.03 -38.18 -7.39
C GLY A 545 16.75 -36.85 -6.67
N ILE A 546 17.04 -36.75 -5.38
CA ILE A 546 16.75 -35.56 -4.54
C ILE A 546 17.91 -34.56 -4.64
N ALA A 547 17.60 -33.31 -5.00
CA ALA A 547 18.57 -32.21 -4.97
C ALA A 547 18.88 -31.77 -3.53
N ILE A 548 20.17 -31.64 -3.20
CA ILE A 548 20.65 -31.22 -1.87
C ILE A 548 21.74 -30.16 -2.04
N ASP A 549 21.57 -29.06 -1.31
CA ASP A 549 22.42 -27.87 -1.32
C ASP A 549 23.23 -27.84 -0.02
N PHE A 550 24.52 -28.16 -0.09
CA PHE A 550 25.41 -28.23 1.06
C PHE A 550 26.15 -26.92 1.31
N LEU A 551 25.91 -26.31 2.46
CA LEU A 551 26.69 -25.21 3.02
C LEU A 551 27.68 -25.70 4.09
N PHE A 552 28.72 -24.90 4.35
CA PHE A 552 29.74 -25.20 5.37
C PHE A 552 29.82 -24.11 6.45
N ALA A 553 29.78 -24.52 7.72
CA ALA A 553 30.14 -23.71 8.88
C ALA A 553 31.07 -24.47 9.85
N ARG A 554 32.22 -23.87 10.14
CA ARG A 554 33.14 -24.30 11.20
C ARG A 554 32.85 -23.50 12.47
N LEU A 555 32.60 -24.18 13.60
CA LEU A 555 32.47 -23.52 14.90
C LEU A 555 33.79 -23.50 15.67
N ALA A 556 33.93 -22.59 16.63
CA ALA A 556 35.11 -22.49 17.51
C ALA A 556 35.23 -23.63 18.55
N LEU A 557 34.40 -24.67 18.45
CA LEU A 557 34.33 -25.81 19.36
C LEU A 557 35.31 -26.93 18.95
N ALA A 558 35.82 -27.69 19.92
CA ALA A 558 36.68 -28.85 19.65
C ALA A 558 35.88 -30.09 19.20
N THR A 559 34.64 -30.19 19.67
CA THR A 559 33.68 -31.26 19.37
C THR A 559 32.34 -30.64 18.98
N ILE A 560 31.57 -31.31 18.13
CA ILE A 560 30.19 -30.93 17.78
C ILE A 560 29.24 -31.99 18.36
N PRO A 561 28.53 -31.71 19.46
CA PRO A 561 27.66 -32.69 20.10
C PRO A 561 26.31 -32.80 19.37
N ASP A 562 25.66 -33.96 19.50
CA ASP A 562 24.45 -34.29 18.74
C ASP A 562 23.21 -33.50 19.19
N ASP A 563 23.20 -32.96 20.41
CA ASP A 563 22.16 -32.09 20.97
C ASP A 563 22.33 -30.60 20.60
N LEU A 564 23.44 -30.19 19.97
CA LEU A 564 23.75 -28.79 19.66
C LEU A 564 22.58 -28.06 18.97
N GLU A 565 22.12 -26.95 19.55
CA GLU A 565 21.27 -25.96 18.89
C GLU A 565 22.09 -24.74 18.46
N LEU A 566 21.76 -24.15 17.31
CA LEU A 566 22.44 -22.95 16.77
C LEU A 566 21.89 -21.62 17.34
N LYS A 567 21.05 -21.68 18.38
CA LYS A 567 20.37 -20.51 18.95
C LYS A 567 21.34 -19.50 19.58
N ASP A 568 22.37 -19.98 20.26
CA ASP A 568 23.30 -19.13 21.01
C ASP A 568 24.19 -18.27 20.08
N ASP A 569 24.08 -16.96 20.21
CA ASP A 569 24.88 -15.97 19.48
C ASP A 569 26.37 -16.04 19.80
N ASN A 570 26.75 -16.58 20.96
CA ASN A 570 28.15 -16.76 21.31
C ASN A 570 28.85 -17.81 20.41
N LEU A 571 28.10 -18.68 19.73
CA LEU A 571 28.62 -19.58 18.70
C LEU A 571 29.20 -18.83 17.49
N LEU A 572 28.80 -17.57 17.27
CA LEU A 572 29.32 -16.72 16.20
C LEU A 572 30.67 -16.06 16.53
N ARG A 573 31.13 -16.14 17.80
CA ARG A 573 32.41 -15.54 18.22
C ARG A 573 33.59 -16.17 17.47
N ASN A 574 34.48 -15.31 16.97
CA ASN A 574 35.71 -15.68 16.25
C ASN A 574 35.50 -16.49 14.96
N LEU A 575 34.31 -16.41 14.33
CA LEU A 575 34.05 -17.03 13.02
C LEU A 575 34.35 -16.07 11.87
N ASP A 576 34.70 -16.63 10.71
CA ASP A 576 34.78 -15.87 9.46
C ASP A 576 33.38 -15.49 8.94
N GLU A 577 33.28 -14.38 8.22
CA GLU A 577 32.00 -13.90 7.68
C GLU A 577 31.28 -14.92 6.79
N ARG A 578 32.02 -15.79 6.07
CA ARG A 578 31.41 -16.82 5.23
C ARG A 578 30.73 -17.88 6.13
N CYS A 579 31.31 -18.25 7.28
CA CYS A 579 30.66 -19.10 8.30
C CYS A 579 29.46 -18.44 8.97
N VAL A 580 29.55 -17.16 9.35
CA VAL A 580 28.42 -16.41 9.94
C VAL A 580 27.23 -16.38 8.96
N ARG A 581 27.49 -16.15 7.67
CA ARG A 581 26.48 -16.22 6.60
C ARG A 581 25.87 -17.62 6.45
N SER A 582 26.69 -18.68 6.45
CA SER A 582 26.18 -20.07 6.41
C SER A 582 25.25 -20.40 7.57
N LEU A 583 25.61 -20.00 8.80
CA LEU A 583 24.81 -20.22 10.01
C LEU A 583 23.50 -19.44 10.02
N GLY A 584 23.46 -18.29 9.33
CA GLY A 584 22.28 -17.43 9.22
C GLY A 584 21.05 -18.15 8.66
N GLY A 585 21.22 -19.05 7.69
CA GLY A 585 20.11 -19.81 7.09
C GLY A 585 19.32 -20.63 8.12
N SER A 586 20.02 -21.50 8.87
CA SER A 586 19.42 -22.31 9.94
C SER A 586 18.91 -21.45 11.10
N ARG A 587 19.70 -20.46 11.56
CA ARG A 587 19.34 -19.57 12.67
C ARG A 587 18.05 -18.79 12.41
N VAL A 588 17.92 -18.18 11.22
CA VAL A 588 16.70 -17.45 10.82
C VAL A 588 15.51 -18.42 10.68
N THR A 589 15.74 -19.62 10.19
CA THR A 589 14.68 -20.63 10.01
C THR A 589 14.12 -21.10 11.37
N ASP A 590 14.97 -21.45 12.32
CA ASP A 590 14.54 -21.90 13.64
C ASP A 590 13.96 -20.75 14.48
N GLU A 591 14.50 -19.53 14.40
CA GLU A 591 13.90 -18.36 15.07
C GLU A 591 12.50 -18.05 14.52
N MET A 592 12.24 -18.14 13.21
CA MET A 592 10.87 -17.99 12.68
C MET A 592 9.90 -19.01 13.27
N LEU A 593 10.32 -20.27 13.42
CA LEU A 593 9.48 -21.33 14.01
C LEU A 593 9.22 -21.12 15.51
N ARG A 594 10.15 -20.48 16.24
CA ARG A 594 9.95 -20.06 17.65
C ARG A 594 9.08 -18.81 17.79
N LEU A 595 8.97 -17.99 16.74
CA LEU A 595 8.31 -16.68 16.77
C LEU A 595 6.87 -16.67 16.20
N VAL A 596 6.34 -17.83 15.78
CA VAL A 596 4.92 -17.99 15.38
C VAL A 596 4.13 -18.73 16.47
N PRO A 597 2.90 -18.29 16.80
CA PRO A 597 2.09 -18.92 17.84
C PRO A 597 1.49 -20.28 17.39
N ASN A 598 1.24 -20.46 16.09
CA ASN A 598 0.76 -21.73 15.54
C ASN A 598 1.53 -22.10 14.26
N VAL A 599 2.41 -23.10 14.38
CA VAL A 599 3.28 -23.57 13.29
C VAL A 599 2.50 -24.23 12.14
N ALA A 600 1.35 -24.86 12.41
CA ALA A 600 0.53 -25.48 11.35
C ALA A 600 -0.17 -24.41 10.49
N VAL A 601 -0.86 -23.47 11.14
CA VAL A 601 -1.49 -22.31 10.46
C VAL A 601 -0.46 -21.53 9.63
N PHE A 602 0.73 -21.29 10.19
CA PHE A 602 1.85 -20.67 9.48
C PHE A 602 2.27 -21.48 8.23
N ARG A 603 2.44 -22.81 8.35
CA ARG A 603 2.85 -23.68 7.23
C ARG A 603 1.84 -23.70 6.08
N ASP A 604 0.56 -23.73 6.41
CA ASP A 604 -0.51 -23.81 5.40
C ASP A 604 -0.72 -22.46 4.70
N SER A 605 -0.69 -21.37 5.46
CA SER A 605 -0.69 -20.00 4.91
C SER A 605 0.52 -19.76 4.00
N LEU A 606 1.71 -20.20 4.41
CA LEU A 606 2.94 -20.03 3.64
C LEU A 606 2.98 -20.89 2.37
N ARG A 607 2.31 -22.05 2.32
CA ARG A 607 2.08 -22.79 1.06
C ARG A 607 1.27 -21.97 0.07
N CYS A 608 0.16 -21.39 0.52
CA CYS A 608 -0.69 -20.52 -0.31
C CYS A 608 0.10 -19.33 -0.86
N ILE A 609 0.78 -18.57 0.00
CA ILE A 609 1.57 -17.41 -0.44
C ILE A 609 2.72 -17.81 -1.37
N LYS A 610 3.44 -18.91 -1.12
CA LYS A 610 4.51 -19.37 -2.03
C LYS A 610 3.97 -19.75 -3.41
N LEU A 611 2.89 -20.54 -3.48
CA LEU A 611 2.30 -20.95 -4.77
C LEU A 611 1.80 -19.73 -5.54
N TRP A 612 1.09 -18.81 -4.88
CA TRP A 612 0.63 -17.55 -5.48
C TRP A 612 1.82 -16.73 -6.00
N ALA A 613 2.83 -16.44 -5.16
CA ALA A 613 3.97 -15.62 -5.55
C ALA A 613 4.78 -16.23 -6.71
N GLN A 614 4.89 -17.56 -6.79
CA GLN A 614 5.46 -18.27 -7.92
C GLN A 614 4.59 -18.15 -9.18
N ARG A 615 3.28 -18.43 -9.08
CA ARG A 615 2.33 -18.36 -10.21
C ARG A 615 2.22 -16.96 -10.80
N ARG A 616 2.30 -15.91 -9.96
CA ARG A 616 2.26 -14.49 -10.35
C ARG A 616 3.63 -13.91 -10.74
N ALA A 617 4.69 -14.72 -10.74
CA ALA A 617 6.06 -14.31 -11.10
C ALA A 617 6.62 -13.15 -10.24
N ILE A 618 6.41 -13.21 -8.92
CA ILE A 618 6.93 -12.26 -7.93
C ILE A 618 7.78 -12.93 -6.83
N HIS A 619 8.40 -14.07 -7.15
CA HIS A 619 9.21 -14.87 -6.22
C HIS A 619 10.66 -15.06 -6.73
N SER A 620 11.48 -14.00 -6.68
CA SER A 620 12.93 -14.07 -6.99
C SER A 620 13.71 -12.87 -6.40
N ASN A 621 14.50 -13.13 -5.36
CA ASN A 621 15.35 -12.10 -4.71
C ASN A 621 16.41 -11.52 -5.67
N VAL A 622 16.99 -12.36 -6.53
CA VAL A 622 18.04 -11.94 -7.49
C VAL A 622 17.50 -10.90 -8.47
N ASN A 623 16.28 -11.11 -8.96
CA ASN A 623 15.58 -10.20 -9.87
C ASN A 623 14.84 -9.05 -9.14
N GLY A 624 15.04 -8.88 -7.83
CA GLY A 624 14.51 -7.76 -7.05
C GLY A 624 13.09 -7.91 -6.51
N PHE A 625 12.53 -9.12 -6.52
CA PHE A 625 11.28 -9.46 -5.81
C PHE A 625 11.57 -10.08 -4.44
N LEU A 626 10.54 -10.52 -3.71
CA LEU A 626 10.74 -11.26 -2.46
C LEU A 626 11.26 -12.68 -2.74
N GLY A 627 12.23 -13.14 -1.93
CA GLY A 627 12.64 -14.54 -1.84
C GLY A 627 11.84 -15.32 -0.79
N GLY A 628 11.98 -16.65 -0.77
CA GLY A 628 11.19 -17.53 0.10
C GLY A 628 11.25 -17.16 1.59
N VAL A 629 12.43 -16.79 2.12
CA VAL A 629 12.59 -16.36 3.52
C VAL A 629 11.85 -15.05 3.81
N ALA A 630 11.79 -14.11 2.86
CA ALA A 630 11.06 -12.87 3.03
C ALA A 630 9.53 -13.11 3.04
N TRP A 631 9.02 -13.99 2.16
CA TRP A 631 7.64 -14.46 2.20
C TRP A 631 7.31 -15.18 3.51
N SER A 632 8.22 -16.01 4.03
CA SER A 632 8.08 -16.64 5.35
C SER A 632 7.93 -15.61 6.46
N MET A 633 8.73 -14.54 6.45
CA MET A 633 8.66 -13.50 7.48
C MET A 633 7.40 -12.62 7.38
N LEU A 634 6.86 -12.40 6.18
CA LEU A 634 5.54 -11.77 6.03
C LEU A 634 4.45 -12.62 6.69
N VAL A 635 4.34 -13.89 6.33
CA VAL A 635 3.31 -14.80 6.87
C VAL A 635 3.46 -14.96 8.38
N ALA A 636 4.69 -15.14 8.88
CA ALA A 636 4.97 -15.21 10.30
C ALA A 636 4.48 -13.96 11.05
N ARG A 637 4.66 -12.75 10.49
CA ARG A 637 4.19 -11.51 11.13
C ARG A 637 2.68 -11.43 11.23
N ILE A 638 1.93 -11.90 10.22
CA ILE A 638 0.46 -11.96 10.32
C ILE A 638 0.01 -13.01 11.35
N CYS A 639 0.68 -14.16 11.44
CA CYS A 639 0.41 -15.14 12.50
C CYS A 639 0.65 -14.56 13.91
N GLN A 640 1.59 -13.64 14.10
CA GLN A 640 1.77 -12.93 15.39
C GLN A 640 0.63 -11.96 15.69
N LEU A 641 0.07 -11.30 14.67
CA LEU A 641 -1.01 -10.32 14.82
C LEU A 641 -2.38 -10.98 15.02
N TYR A 642 -2.54 -12.23 14.58
CA TYR A 642 -3.76 -13.02 14.69
C TYR A 642 -3.45 -14.42 15.26
N PRO A 643 -3.01 -14.52 16.53
CA PRO A 643 -2.45 -15.76 17.10
C PRO A 643 -3.40 -16.96 17.09
N ASN A 644 -4.71 -16.72 17.11
CA ASN A 644 -5.74 -17.75 17.11
C ASN A 644 -6.41 -17.95 15.73
N GLY A 645 -5.98 -17.24 14.68
CA GLY A 645 -6.60 -17.29 13.35
C GLY A 645 -6.37 -18.62 12.60
N ALA A 646 -7.29 -18.96 11.70
CA ALA A 646 -7.14 -20.08 10.76
C ALA A 646 -6.34 -19.67 9.51
N ALA A 647 -5.76 -20.61 8.76
CA ALA A 647 -4.90 -20.25 7.63
C ALA A 647 -5.64 -19.43 6.54
N GLY A 648 -6.89 -19.75 6.25
CA GLY A 648 -7.75 -18.95 5.37
C GLY A 648 -7.96 -17.51 5.86
N SER A 649 -8.07 -17.30 7.18
CA SER A 649 -8.17 -15.95 7.75
C SER A 649 -6.84 -15.19 7.69
N ILE A 650 -5.69 -15.86 7.82
CA ILE A 650 -4.36 -15.24 7.73
C ILE A 650 -4.12 -14.67 6.33
N ILE A 651 -4.55 -15.37 5.28
CA ILE A 651 -4.40 -14.93 3.88
C ILE A 651 -5.22 -13.67 3.56
N SER A 652 -6.28 -13.37 4.33
CA SER A 652 -7.16 -12.22 4.10
C SER A 652 -6.76 -10.93 4.83
N ARG A 653 -5.62 -10.89 5.53
CA ARG A 653 -5.20 -9.72 6.35
C ARG A 653 -4.15 -8.86 5.66
N ASN A 654 -4.15 -7.57 5.99
CA ASN A 654 -3.24 -6.57 5.43
C ASN A 654 -1.79 -6.75 5.95
N TRP A 655 -0.81 -6.48 5.07
CA TRP A 655 0.62 -6.62 5.36
C TRP A 655 1.21 -5.32 5.93
N PRO A 656 1.74 -5.31 7.17
CA PRO A 656 2.31 -4.11 7.78
C PRO A 656 3.69 -3.75 7.18
N GLN A 657 4.15 -2.52 7.39
CA GLN A 657 5.51 -2.08 7.08
C GLN A 657 6.04 -1.14 8.19
N PRO A 658 7.32 -1.24 8.60
CA PRO A 658 8.31 -2.27 8.27
C PRO A 658 8.00 -3.61 8.95
N VAL A 659 8.59 -4.71 8.50
CA VAL A 659 8.33 -6.05 9.05
C VAL A 659 9.46 -6.53 9.95
N LEU A 660 9.15 -6.63 11.24
CA LEU A 660 9.98 -7.13 12.34
C LEU A 660 9.23 -8.26 13.05
N LEU A 661 9.88 -9.42 13.25
CA LEU A 661 9.32 -10.56 13.99
C LEU A 661 9.68 -10.60 15.47
N LYS A 662 10.77 -9.92 15.85
CA LYS A 662 11.14 -9.61 17.24
C LYS A 662 11.95 -8.30 17.24
N GLN A 663 12.22 -7.78 18.43
CA GLN A 663 13.09 -6.61 18.57
C GLN A 663 14.50 -6.95 18.10
N ILE A 664 15.20 -5.98 17.49
CA ILE A 664 16.56 -6.18 17.01
C ILE A 664 17.49 -6.22 18.23
N GLU A 665 18.13 -7.37 18.44
CA GLU A 665 19.06 -7.61 19.54
C GLU A 665 20.47 -7.11 19.19
N GLU A 666 21.13 -6.45 20.15
CA GLU A 666 22.57 -6.26 20.11
C GLU A 666 23.28 -7.55 20.55
N GLY A 667 24.32 -7.96 19.82
CA GLY A 667 24.99 -9.24 20.01
C GLY A 667 26.51 -9.12 20.14
N PRO A 668 27.22 -10.25 20.35
CA PRO A 668 28.60 -10.27 20.85
C PRO A 668 29.70 -9.93 19.82
N LEU A 669 29.35 -9.35 18.66
CA LEU A 669 30.31 -9.02 17.59
C LEU A 669 30.11 -7.58 17.12
N ASN A 670 31.19 -6.90 16.74
CA ASN A 670 31.12 -5.62 16.03
C ASN A 670 30.85 -5.84 14.53
N VAL A 671 29.65 -6.33 14.18
CA VAL A 671 29.19 -6.54 12.80
C VAL A 671 28.03 -5.61 12.47
N ARG A 672 27.86 -5.28 11.18
CA ARG A 672 26.74 -4.45 10.73
C ARG A 672 25.41 -5.18 10.92
N VAL A 673 24.61 -4.70 11.86
CA VAL A 673 23.18 -4.98 11.98
C VAL A 673 22.40 -3.91 11.18
N TRP A 674 21.28 -4.27 10.56
CA TRP A 674 20.44 -3.34 9.79
C TRP A 674 19.94 -2.19 10.67
N ASN A 675 20.27 -0.95 10.31
CA ASN A 675 19.87 0.24 11.05
C ASN A 675 19.77 1.47 10.13
N PRO A 676 18.55 1.89 9.71
CA PRO A 676 18.36 3.01 8.79
C PRO A 676 18.61 4.39 9.42
N LYS A 677 18.71 4.48 10.75
CA LYS A 677 19.16 5.70 11.44
C LYS A 677 20.65 5.91 11.18
N LEU A 678 21.46 4.88 11.41
CA LEU A 678 22.93 4.91 11.28
C LEU A 678 23.43 4.80 9.82
N TYR A 679 22.88 3.90 9.02
CA TYR A 679 23.42 3.57 7.69
C TYR A 679 22.55 4.13 6.56
N PRO A 680 23.04 5.09 5.75
CA PRO A 680 22.26 5.65 4.63
C PRO A 680 21.78 4.60 3.60
N SER A 681 22.56 3.55 3.37
CA SER A 681 22.16 2.44 2.48
C SER A 681 20.98 1.64 3.04
N ASP A 682 20.88 1.46 4.37
CA ASP A 682 19.73 0.80 4.99
C ASP A 682 18.46 1.63 4.90
N ARG A 683 18.61 2.97 4.87
CA ARG A 683 17.53 3.95 4.68
C ARG A 683 16.98 3.98 3.25
N MET A 684 17.71 3.42 2.28
CA MET A 684 17.26 3.30 0.87
C MET A 684 16.46 2.01 0.60
N HIS A 685 16.30 1.11 1.57
CA HIS A 685 15.53 -0.13 1.40
C HIS A 685 14.03 0.17 1.27
N ARG A 686 13.45 -0.14 0.10
CA ARG A 686 12.07 0.22 -0.29
C ARG A 686 10.95 -0.50 0.44
N MET A 687 11.18 -1.73 0.89
CA MET A 687 10.19 -2.57 1.56
C MET A 687 10.91 -3.47 2.59
N PRO A 688 11.41 -2.92 3.70
CA PRO A 688 12.32 -3.64 4.60
C PRO A 688 11.62 -4.74 5.41
N ILE A 689 12.09 -5.98 5.21
CA ILE A 689 11.67 -7.17 5.96
C ILE A 689 12.92 -7.78 6.59
N ILE A 690 12.98 -7.76 7.93
CA ILE A 690 14.23 -7.93 8.68
C ILE A 690 14.32 -9.32 9.29
N THR A 691 15.48 -9.98 9.13
CA THR A 691 15.72 -11.31 9.68
C THR A 691 15.77 -11.30 11.21
N PRO A 692 15.05 -12.20 11.92
CA PRO A 692 14.98 -12.18 13.38
C PRO A 692 16.29 -12.57 14.07
N ALA A 693 17.06 -13.50 13.50
CA ALA A 693 18.31 -13.95 14.11
C ALA A 693 19.42 -12.91 13.94
N TYR A 694 20.20 -12.69 15.00
CA TYR A 694 21.39 -11.85 14.97
C TYR A 694 22.50 -12.46 14.07
N PRO A 695 23.26 -11.63 13.33
CA PRO A 695 23.04 -10.20 13.09
C PRO A 695 21.87 -9.96 12.14
N ALA A 696 20.92 -9.10 12.54
CA ALA A 696 19.70 -8.85 11.78
C ALA A 696 19.99 -8.08 10.48
N MET A 697 19.43 -8.53 9.36
CA MET A 697 19.67 -8.00 8.01
C MET A 697 18.35 -7.80 7.25
N CYS A 698 18.35 -6.87 6.29
CA CYS A 698 17.23 -6.69 5.37
C CYS A 698 17.23 -7.78 4.29
N SER A 699 16.24 -8.67 4.31
CA SER A 699 16.06 -9.75 3.32
C SER A 699 15.60 -9.27 1.93
N THR A 700 15.17 -8.01 1.84
CA THR A 700 14.54 -7.37 0.67
C THR A 700 15.32 -6.17 0.13
N HIS A 701 16.62 -6.08 0.44
CA HIS A 701 17.52 -5.02 -0.04
C HIS A 701 17.62 -4.92 -1.59
N ASN A 702 17.17 -5.94 -2.32
CA ASN A 702 17.14 -5.95 -3.79
C ASN A 702 15.86 -5.33 -4.40
N VAL A 703 14.87 -4.90 -3.60
CA VAL A 703 13.60 -4.35 -4.13
C VAL A 703 13.80 -3.00 -4.80
N THR A 704 13.38 -2.89 -6.08
CA THR A 704 13.48 -1.68 -6.92
C THR A 704 12.18 -0.88 -6.93
N LYS A 705 12.11 0.26 -7.64
CA LYS A 705 10.86 1.04 -7.76
C LYS A 705 9.78 0.22 -8.48
N SER A 706 10.16 -0.44 -9.57
CA SER A 706 9.28 -1.23 -10.42
C SER A 706 8.83 -2.51 -9.72
N THR A 707 9.74 -3.27 -9.10
CA THR A 707 9.34 -4.51 -8.42
C THR A 707 8.51 -4.24 -7.17
N GLN A 708 8.76 -3.14 -6.44
CA GLN A 708 7.86 -2.67 -5.38
C GLN A 708 6.44 -2.45 -5.92
N PHE A 709 6.29 -1.66 -6.98
CA PHE A 709 4.99 -1.39 -7.60
C PHE A 709 4.29 -2.66 -8.09
N ILE A 710 5.01 -3.55 -8.79
CA ILE A 710 4.45 -4.81 -9.30
C ILE A 710 3.93 -5.69 -8.16
N MET A 711 4.69 -5.80 -7.06
CA MET A 711 4.24 -6.55 -5.88
C MET A 711 3.03 -5.88 -5.22
N THR A 712 2.98 -4.55 -5.12
CA THR A 712 1.79 -3.84 -4.63
C THR A 712 0.54 -4.13 -5.48
N GLN A 713 0.64 -4.13 -6.81
CA GLN A 713 -0.51 -4.42 -7.68
C GLN A 713 -0.95 -5.89 -7.61
N GLU A 714 -0.02 -6.84 -7.59
CA GLU A 714 -0.38 -8.26 -7.44
C GLU A 714 -0.94 -8.56 -6.02
N CYS A 715 -0.52 -7.83 -4.98
CA CYS A 715 -1.14 -7.86 -3.65
C CYS A 715 -2.58 -7.31 -3.64
N LYS A 716 -2.86 -6.20 -4.36
CA LYS A 716 -4.24 -5.69 -4.53
C LYS A 716 -5.14 -6.73 -5.21
N ARG A 717 -4.69 -7.25 -6.36
CA ARG A 717 -5.36 -8.36 -7.08
C ARG A 717 -5.60 -9.57 -6.18
N ALA A 718 -4.64 -9.91 -5.31
CA ALA A 718 -4.79 -11.01 -4.36
C ALA A 718 -5.89 -10.72 -3.33
N ALA A 719 -5.93 -9.52 -2.75
CA ALA A 719 -6.96 -9.12 -1.80
C ALA A 719 -8.36 -9.10 -2.43
N GLU A 720 -8.52 -8.59 -3.65
CA GLU A 720 -9.78 -8.61 -4.41
C GLU A 720 -10.32 -10.05 -4.60
N ILE A 721 -9.44 -10.97 -4.99
CA ILE A 721 -9.79 -12.39 -5.19
C ILE A 721 -10.11 -13.07 -3.85
N VAL A 722 -9.31 -12.82 -2.81
CA VAL A 722 -9.53 -13.40 -1.47
C VAL A 722 -10.84 -12.87 -0.86
N ASN A 723 -11.17 -11.59 -1.02
CA ASN A 723 -12.45 -11.03 -0.58
C ASN A 723 -13.64 -11.72 -1.28
N ARG A 724 -13.54 -11.97 -2.59
CA ARG A 724 -14.54 -12.76 -3.32
C ARG A 724 -14.63 -14.20 -2.81
N ILE A 725 -13.52 -14.87 -2.52
CA ILE A 725 -13.52 -16.21 -1.92
C ILE A 725 -14.19 -16.19 -0.53
N VAL A 726 -13.91 -15.17 0.29
CA VAL A 726 -14.51 -14.99 1.62
C VAL A 726 -16.03 -14.90 1.51
N VAL A 727 -16.55 -14.05 0.63
CA VAL A 727 -17.99 -13.87 0.37
C VAL A 727 -18.61 -15.07 -0.39
N GLY A 728 -17.80 -15.93 -1.01
CA GLY A 728 -18.24 -17.13 -1.72
C GLY A 728 -18.49 -16.95 -3.22
N THR A 729 -18.00 -15.85 -3.81
CA THR A 729 -18.17 -15.47 -5.23
C THR A 729 -16.88 -15.59 -6.05
N GLY A 730 -15.94 -16.44 -5.61
CA GLY A 730 -14.69 -16.71 -6.33
C GLY A 730 -13.99 -17.98 -5.84
N GLU A 731 -13.05 -18.47 -6.63
CA GLU A 731 -12.26 -19.69 -6.36
C GLU A 731 -10.78 -19.40 -6.06
N TRP A 732 -10.18 -20.24 -5.22
CA TRP A 732 -8.72 -20.28 -5.02
C TRP A 732 -7.93 -20.52 -6.31
N SER A 733 -8.54 -21.15 -7.32
CA SER A 733 -7.97 -21.36 -8.66
C SER A 733 -7.61 -20.04 -9.35
N GLU A 734 -8.36 -18.96 -9.10
CA GLU A 734 -8.15 -17.63 -9.65
C GLU A 734 -6.91 -16.94 -9.04
N LEU A 735 -6.67 -17.19 -7.74
CA LEU A 735 -5.48 -16.66 -7.05
C LEU A 735 -4.21 -17.28 -7.65
N PHE A 736 -4.23 -18.59 -7.87
CA PHE A 736 -3.12 -19.37 -8.45
C PHE A 736 -3.05 -19.35 -9.99
N ALA A 737 -3.86 -18.51 -10.65
CA ALA A 737 -3.82 -18.31 -12.09
C ALA A 737 -2.46 -17.74 -12.55
N LYS A 738 -1.86 -18.36 -13.56
CA LYS A 738 -0.51 -18.04 -14.06
C LYS A 738 -0.40 -16.59 -14.54
N HIS A 739 0.78 -16.00 -14.35
CA HIS A 739 1.17 -14.68 -14.81
C HIS A 739 0.92 -14.47 -16.30
N ASP A 740 0.63 -13.23 -16.66
CA ASP A 740 0.37 -12.76 -18.02
C ASP A 740 1.59 -12.02 -18.63
N PHE A 741 2.77 -12.08 -17.99
CA PHE A 741 3.99 -11.34 -18.32
C PHE A 741 4.32 -11.22 -19.83
N PHE A 742 4.30 -12.32 -20.58
CA PHE A 742 4.65 -12.36 -22.02
C PHE A 742 3.54 -11.85 -22.96
N TYR A 743 2.39 -11.51 -22.41
CA TYR A 743 1.24 -10.91 -23.12
C TYR A 743 1.00 -9.45 -22.67
N ARG A 744 1.32 -9.11 -21.41
CA ARG A 744 1.10 -7.80 -20.77
C ARG A 744 1.84 -6.66 -21.47
N TYR A 745 3.13 -6.83 -21.75
CA TYR A 745 3.97 -5.74 -22.28
C TYR A 745 4.03 -5.73 -23.81
N ARG A 746 4.08 -4.52 -24.38
CA ARG A 746 4.25 -4.34 -25.84
C ARG A 746 5.71 -4.52 -26.29
N TYR A 747 6.65 -4.23 -25.40
CA TYR A 747 8.09 -4.23 -25.64
C TYR A 747 8.81 -4.97 -24.52
N TYR A 748 9.88 -5.67 -24.88
CA TYR A 748 10.78 -6.34 -23.93
C TYR A 748 12.24 -6.11 -24.34
N LEU A 749 13.13 -6.17 -23.35
CA LEU A 749 14.53 -6.51 -23.58
C LEU A 749 14.70 -8.02 -23.42
N GLN A 750 15.47 -8.63 -24.31
CA GLN A 750 16.00 -9.97 -24.15
C GLN A 750 17.50 -9.85 -23.86
N VAL A 751 17.95 -10.32 -22.70
CA VAL A 751 19.37 -10.45 -22.36
C VAL A 751 19.78 -11.90 -22.61
N ILE A 752 20.76 -12.11 -23.47
CA ILE A 752 21.23 -13.43 -23.90
C ILE A 752 22.65 -13.63 -23.38
N ALA A 753 22.85 -14.70 -22.62
CA ALA A 753 24.16 -15.19 -22.20
C ALA A 753 24.45 -16.53 -22.90
N SER A 754 25.58 -16.68 -23.57
CA SER A 754 25.89 -17.90 -24.33
C SER A 754 27.36 -18.32 -24.26
N THR A 755 27.62 -19.64 -24.29
CA THR A 755 28.97 -20.23 -24.32
C THR A 755 28.96 -21.56 -25.08
N GLY A 756 30.14 -22.05 -25.47
CA GLY A 756 30.34 -23.38 -26.07
C GLY A 756 30.59 -24.51 -25.05
N ASN A 757 30.33 -24.31 -23.76
CA ASN A 757 30.62 -25.31 -22.71
C ASN A 757 29.55 -25.25 -21.59
N PRO A 758 28.97 -26.39 -21.15
CA PRO A 758 27.82 -26.38 -20.25
C PRO A 758 28.17 -25.93 -18.82
N GLU A 759 29.36 -26.28 -18.31
CA GLU A 759 29.79 -25.83 -16.98
C GLU A 759 30.11 -24.32 -16.96
N LEU A 760 30.69 -23.82 -18.05
CA LEU A 760 30.94 -22.40 -18.24
C LEU A 760 29.63 -21.64 -18.38
N GLN A 761 28.64 -22.20 -19.10
CA GLN A 761 27.31 -21.62 -19.23
C GLN A 761 26.64 -21.41 -17.87
N LEU A 762 26.66 -22.41 -16.98
CA LEU A 762 26.05 -22.30 -15.66
C LEU A 762 26.67 -21.15 -14.85
N LYS A 763 28.01 -21.05 -14.88
CA LYS A 763 28.78 -20.00 -14.18
C LYS A 763 28.56 -18.62 -14.83
N TRP A 764 28.42 -18.54 -16.15
CA TRP A 764 28.19 -17.31 -16.92
C TRP A 764 26.76 -16.79 -16.79
N ALA A 765 25.76 -17.64 -17.02
CA ALA A 765 24.34 -17.29 -16.92
C ALA A 765 23.97 -16.80 -15.53
N GLY A 766 24.43 -17.46 -14.45
CA GLY A 766 24.23 -16.99 -13.08
C GLY A 766 24.92 -15.65 -12.79
N THR A 767 26.09 -15.40 -13.38
CA THR A 767 26.78 -14.10 -13.29
C THR A 767 25.96 -13.00 -13.99
N VAL A 768 25.43 -13.26 -15.19
CA VAL A 768 24.55 -12.34 -15.91
C VAL A 768 23.25 -12.09 -15.14
N GLU A 769 22.59 -13.14 -14.62
CA GLU A 769 21.35 -13.01 -13.83
C GLU A 769 21.54 -12.12 -12.61
N SER A 770 22.61 -12.35 -11.83
CA SER A 770 22.96 -11.56 -10.65
C SER A 770 23.09 -10.05 -10.91
N ARG A 771 23.32 -9.67 -12.17
CA ARG A 771 23.53 -8.30 -12.63
C ARG A 771 22.26 -7.69 -13.26
N ILE A 772 21.21 -8.46 -13.59
CA ILE A 772 19.98 -7.95 -14.27
C ILE A 772 19.33 -6.81 -13.48
N ARG A 773 19.29 -6.90 -12.15
CA ARG A 773 18.78 -5.82 -11.29
C ARG A 773 19.47 -4.48 -11.52
N GLN A 774 20.76 -4.46 -11.91
CA GLN A 774 21.48 -3.23 -12.21
C GLN A 774 21.06 -2.62 -13.56
N LEU A 775 20.68 -3.45 -14.54
CA LEU A 775 20.01 -2.98 -15.76
C LEU A 775 18.63 -2.39 -15.43
N VAL A 776 17.85 -3.07 -14.58
CA VAL A 776 16.54 -2.56 -14.11
C VAL A 776 16.69 -1.19 -13.46
N MET A 777 17.59 -1.04 -12.48
CA MET A 777 17.85 0.23 -11.80
C MET A 777 18.36 1.35 -12.74
N LYS A 778 19.10 1.01 -13.81
CA LYS A 778 19.52 2.00 -14.83
C LYS A 778 18.38 2.38 -15.78
N LEU A 779 17.46 1.47 -16.08
CA LEU A 779 16.27 1.73 -16.90
C LEU A 779 15.21 2.54 -16.14
N GLU A 780 15.09 2.37 -14.82
CA GLU A 780 14.20 3.17 -13.95
C GLU A 780 14.53 4.69 -13.94
N LEU A 781 15.70 5.08 -14.46
CA LEU A 781 16.13 6.48 -14.61
C LEU A 781 15.75 7.08 -15.97
N VAL A 782 15.24 6.29 -16.92
CA VAL A 782 14.83 6.78 -18.24
C VAL A 782 13.40 7.33 -18.15
N GLU A 783 13.26 8.65 -18.10
CA GLU A 783 12.00 9.38 -17.79
C GLU A 783 10.72 8.89 -18.49
N SER A 784 10.85 8.31 -19.69
CA SER A 784 9.73 7.86 -20.51
C SER A 784 9.31 6.41 -20.28
N ILE A 785 10.07 5.65 -19.48
CA ILE A 785 9.72 4.32 -18.99
C ILE A 785 9.00 4.47 -17.65
N GLU A 786 7.91 3.73 -17.47
CA GLU A 786 7.06 3.81 -16.29
C GLU A 786 7.32 2.66 -15.32
N ILE A 787 7.45 1.44 -15.86
CA ILE A 787 7.72 0.20 -15.13
C ILE A 787 8.74 -0.63 -15.91
N VAL A 788 9.74 -1.15 -15.20
CA VAL A 788 10.74 -2.09 -15.70
C VAL A 788 10.55 -3.42 -14.99
N HIS A 789 9.95 -4.41 -15.66
CA HIS A 789 9.57 -5.68 -15.05
C HIS A 789 10.57 -6.79 -15.44
N PRO A 790 11.57 -7.14 -14.60
CA PRO A 790 12.43 -8.30 -14.86
C PRO A 790 11.65 -9.61 -14.66
N PHE A 791 11.72 -10.54 -15.60
CA PHE A 791 11.12 -11.86 -15.40
C PHE A 791 11.96 -12.71 -14.43
N VAL A 792 11.28 -13.48 -13.58
CA VAL A 792 11.89 -14.17 -12.42
C VAL A 792 12.76 -15.40 -12.74
N LYS A 793 12.88 -15.79 -14.01
CA LYS A 793 13.59 -17.01 -14.44
C LYS A 793 14.24 -16.86 -15.82
N GLY A 794 15.45 -17.39 -15.99
CA GLY A 794 16.11 -17.57 -17.29
C GLY A 794 15.57 -18.77 -18.09
N PHE A 795 15.55 -18.64 -19.42
CA PHE A 795 15.17 -19.69 -20.36
C PHE A 795 16.43 -20.32 -20.98
N GLU A 796 16.73 -21.53 -20.55
CA GLU A 796 17.86 -22.32 -21.06
C GLU A 796 17.50 -23.04 -22.37
N LYS A 797 18.43 -23.01 -23.32
CA LYS A 797 18.37 -23.72 -24.60
C LYS A 797 19.77 -24.18 -25.01
N THR A 798 19.82 -25.36 -25.60
CA THR A 798 20.99 -25.90 -26.31
C THR A 798 20.67 -25.89 -27.79
N TYR A 799 21.63 -25.48 -28.61
CA TYR A 799 21.52 -25.52 -30.08
C TYR A 799 22.77 -26.19 -30.65
N HIS A 800 22.55 -27.19 -31.49
CA HIS A 800 23.60 -27.79 -32.31
C HIS A 800 23.69 -26.94 -33.59
N CYS A 801 24.91 -26.61 -34.00
CA CYS A 801 25.18 -25.70 -35.11
C CYS A 801 26.14 -26.38 -36.08
N MET A 802 25.79 -26.48 -37.36
CA MET A 802 26.60 -27.18 -38.37
C MET A 802 27.79 -26.35 -38.88
N SER A 803 27.83 -25.04 -38.57
CA SER A 803 28.87 -24.11 -39.03
C SER A 803 29.21 -23.00 -38.03
N ALA A 804 30.39 -22.40 -38.19
CA ALA A 804 30.87 -21.30 -37.34
C ALA A 804 30.03 -20.02 -37.50
N GLU A 805 29.39 -19.85 -38.66
CA GLU A 805 28.38 -18.83 -38.96
C GLU A 805 27.13 -19.02 -38.09
N GLU A 806 26.60 -20.26 -38.00
CA GLU A 806 25.45 -20.57 -37.13
C GLU A 806 25.79 -20.40 -35.65
N ILE A 807 27.00 -20.81 -35.22
CA ILE A 807 27.48 -20.57 -33.84
C ILE A 807 27.45 -19.07 -33.52
N ARG A 808 27.96 -18.22 -34.42
CA ARG A 808 27.93 -16.75 -34.28
C ARG A 808 26.50 -16.19 -34.28
N ALA A 809 25.62 -16.71 -35.14
CA ALA A 809 24.22 -16.30 -35.20
C ALA A 809 23.46 -16.64 -33.90
N VAL A 810 23.60 -17.87 -33.39
CA VAL A 810 22.98 -18.32 -32.14
C VAL A 810 23.48 -17.51 -30.94
N ALA A 811 24.78 -17.23 -30.85
CA ALA A 811 25.36 -16.37 -29.81
C ALA A 811 24.81 -14.92 -29.85
N GLN A 812 24.34 -14.45 -31.01
CA GLN A 812 23.67 -13.16 -31.18
C GLN A 812 22.13 -13.23 -31.01
N GLY A 813 21.58 -14.42 -30.77
CA GLY A 813 20.14 -14.68 -30.65
C GLY A 813 19.42 -14.81 -32.00
N GLU A 814 20.15 -14.95 -33.10
CA GLU A 814 19.62 -15.11 -34.45
C GLU A 814 19.44 -16.60 -34.76
N VAL A 815 18.41 -17.19 -34.14
CA VAL A 815 18.10 -18.62 -34.27
C VAL A 815 17.01 -18.81 -35.34
N THR A 816 17.27 -19.67 -36.31
CA THR A 816 16.32 -20.04 -37.38
C THR A 816 15.61 -21.37 -37.07
N GLU A 817 14.49 -21.62 -37.77
CA GLU A 817 13.81 -22.93 -37.71
C GLU A 817 14.68 -24.12 -38.16
N SER A 818 15.75 -23.90 -38.94
CA SER A 818 16.69 -24.96 -39.30
C SER A 818 17.55 -25.36 -38.10
N ILE A 819 18.13 -24.38 -37.40
CA ILE A 819 18.99 -24.60 -36.23
C ILE A 819 18.19 -25.23 -35.07
N ILE A 820 16.92 -24.87 -34.90
CA ILE A 820 16.03 -25.47 -33.89
C ILE A 820 15.81 -26.99 -34.12
N LYS A 821 16.05 -27.48 -35.34
CA LYS A 821 15.82 -28.88 -35.74
C LYS A 821 17.11 -29.71 -35.89
N GLN A 822 18.28 -29.09 -35.75
CA GLN A 822 19.59 -29.77 -35.81
C GLN A 822 19.84 -30.57 -34.52
N THR A 823 20.38 -31.78 -34.64
CA THR A 823 20.70 -32.68 -33.50
C THR A 823 22.21 -32.86 -33.29
N GLU A 824 22.61 -33.65 -32.29
CA GLU A 824 24.04 -34.00 -32.08
C GLU A 824 24.60 -34.85 -33.22
N GLU A 825 23.77 -35.69 -33.84
CA GLU A 825 24.12 -36.47 -35.03
C GLU A 825 24.34 -35.56 -36.26
N ASP A 826 23.62 -34.44 -36.38
CA ASP A 826 23.78 -33.49 -37.49
C ASP A 826 25.13 -32.76 -37.46
N ILE A 827 25.78 -32.63 -36.30
CA ILE A 827 27.10 -31.97 -36.18
C ILE A 827 28.26 -32.97 -36.17
N ALA A 828 28.00 -34.26 -35.97
CA ALA A 828 29.03 -35.29 -35.86
C ALA A 828 30.00 -35.30 -37.06
N GLY A 829 31.29 -35.05 -36.77
CA GLY A 829 32.37 -35.08 -37.76
C GLY A 829 32.46 -33.89 -38.72
N LYS A 830 31.69 -32.81 -38.51
CA LYS A 830 31.73 -31.61 -39.39
C LYS A 830 32.68 -30.55 -38.85
N GLU A 831 33.65 -30.15 -39.65
CA GLU A 831 34.61 -29.09 -39.30
C GLU A 831 33.90 -27.73 -39.14
N GLY A 832 34.21 -27.02 -38.06
CA GLY A 832 33.54 -25.75 -37.72
C GLY A 832 32.14 -25.87 -37.12
N SER A 833 31.62 -27.08 -36.91
CA SER A 833 30.37 -27.32 -36.18
C SER A 833 30.59 -27.30 -34.65
N GLY A 834 29.49 -27.22 -33.88
CA GLY A 834 29.56 -27.28 -32.41
C GLY A 834 28.22 -27.04 -31.71
N THR A 835 28.21 -27.26 -30.40
CA THR A 835 27.04 -27.04 -29.54
C THR A 835 27.16 -25.70 -28.80
N VAL A 836 26.12 -24.88 -28.86
CA VAL A 836 26.02 -23.59 -28.16
C VAL A 836 24.95 -23.68 -27.09
N TYR A 837 25.32 -23.38 -25.85
CA TYR A 837 24.43 -23.29 -24.70
C TYR A 837 24.04 -21.83 -24.50
N VAL A 838 22.75 -21.57 -24.30
CA VAL A 838 22.16 -20.22 -24.28
C VAL A 838 21.18 -20.10 -23.12
N THR A 839 21.27 -19.00 -22.37
CA THR A 839 20.28 -18.61 -21.36
C THR A 839 19.73 -17.23 -21.72
N SER A 840 18.42 -17.14 -21.96
CA SER A 840 17.72 -15.89 -22.26
C SER A 840 16.90 -15.40 -21.07
N PHE A 841 17.13 -14.18 -20.64
CA PHE A 841 16.36 -13.48 -19.62
C PHE A 841 15.55 -12.35 -20.27
N PHE A 842 14.40 -12.00 -19.69
CA PHE A 842 13.47 -11.03 -20.28
C PHE A 842 13.13 -9.91 -19.30
N VAL A 843 13.04 -8.68 -19.80
CA VAL A 843 12.60 -7.50 -19.03
C VAL A 843 11.47 -6.82 -19.81
N GLY A 844 10.26 -6.83 -19.28
CA GLY A 844 9.10 -6.13 -19.85
C GLY A 844 9.20 -4.62 -19.60
N LEU A 845 8.84 -3.82 -20.60
CA LEU A 845 8.89 -2.36 -20.54
C LEU A 845 7.49 -1.74 -20.72
N GLU A 846 7.03 -1.05 -19.68
CA GLU A 846 5.88 -0.15 -19.72
C GLU A 846 6.39 1.26 -20.06
N ILE A 847 5.78 1.92 -21.05
CA ILE A 847 6.28 3.19 -21.60
C ILE A 847 5.12 4.18 -21.65
N GLN A 848 5.20 5.26 -20.86
CA GLN A 848 4.15 6.27 -20.65
C GLN A 848 3.43 6.66 -21.95
N PRO A 849 2.12 6.93 -21.97
CA PRO A 849 1.43 7.42 -23.16
C PRO A 849 2.06 8.73 -23.70
N LYS A 850 1.84 9.00 -24.99
CA LYS A 850 2.31 10.25 -25.62
C LYS A 850 1.54 11.44 -25.04
N LYS A 851 2.24 12.47 -24.54
CA LYS A 851 1.62 13.77 -24.22
C LYS A 851 0.92 14.34 -25.46
N VAL A 852 -0.30 14.83 -25.28
CA VAL A 852 -1.14 15.40 -26.35
C VAL A 852 -0.39 16.55 -27.02
N GLY A 853 -0.48 16.65 -28.36
CA GLY A 853 0.25 17.65 -29.15
C GLY A 853 1.67 17.26 -29.58
N SER A 854 2.25 16.16 -29.10
CA SER A 854 3.62 15.75 -29.49
C SER A 854 3.72 15.21 -30.93
N ILE A 855 4.18 16.04 -31.86
CA ILE A 855 4.41 15.67 -33.27
C ILE A 855 5.75 14.91 -33.42
N GLY A 856 5.82 13.94 -34.34
CA GLY A 856 7.04 13.18 -34.67
C GLY A 856 7.14 11.76 -34.06
N PRO A 857 8.05 10.91 -34.56
CA PRO A 857 8.23 9.54 -34.06
C PRO A 857 8.93 9.53 -32.69
N ARG A 858 8.40 8.76 -31.73
CA ARG A 858 9.04 8.60 -30.42
C ARG A 858 10.23 7.63 -30.53
N LYS A 859 11.45 8.16 -30.47
CA LYS A 859 12.66 7.36 -30.27
C LYS A 859 12.88 7.20 -28.76
N LEU A 860 12.65 6.00 -28.23
CA LEU A 860 13.13 5.63 -26.90
C LEU A 860 14.60 5.22 -27.04
N ASP A 861 15.51 5.93 -26.38
CA ASP A 861 16.93 5.60 -26.38
C ASP A 861 17.28 4.78 -25.12
N LEU A 862 17.72 3.53 -25.34
CA LEU A 862 18.15 2.62 -24.30
C LEU A 862 19.64 2.28 -24.42
N SER A 863 20.36 2.90 -25.36
CA SER A 863 21.77 2.55 -25.62
C SER A 863 22.66 2.82 -24.41
N PHE A 864 22.42 3.90 -23.65
CA PHE A 864 23.16 4.16 -22.41
C PHE A 864 22.97 3.06 -21.35
N PRO A 865 21.76 2.76 -20.84
CA PRO A 865 21.59 1.73 -19.81
C PRO A 865 22.02 0.34 -20.27
N THR A 866 21.81 -0.03 -21.55
CA THR A 866 22.24 -1.36 -22.06
C THR A 866 23.75 -1.45 -22.25
N SER A 867 24.41 -0.42 -22.78
CA SER A 867 25.88 -0.43 -22.96
C SER A 867 26.61 -0.38 -21.62
N GLU A 868 26.11 0.39 -20.65
CA GLU A 868 26.66 0.40 -19.29
C GLU A 868 26.51 -0.96 -18.59
N PHE A 869 25.38 -1.65 -18.80
CA PHE A 869 25.19 -3.02 -18.31
C PHE A 869 26.16 -4.01 -18.97
N ILE A 870 26.35 -3.94 -20.28
CA ILE A 870 27.30 -4.80 -21.02
C ILE A 870 28.73 -4.57 -20.53
N LYS A 871 29.19 -3.31 -20.43
CA LYS A 871 30.51 -2.96 -19.86
C LYS A 871 30.68 -3.54 -18.45
N MET A 872 29.69 -3.32 -17.58
CA MET A 872 29.72 -3.79 -16.18
C MET A 872 29.85 -5.32 -16.07
N ILE A 873 29.31 -6.09 -17.01
CA ILE A 873 29.47 -7.55 -17.04
C ILE A 873 30.80 -7.96 -17.67
N LYS A 874 31.26 -7.30 -18.75
CA LYS A 874 32.59 -7.56 -19.34
C LYS A 874 33.76 -7.19 -18.41
N LEU A 875 33.51 -6.41 -17.36
CA LEU A 875 34.44 -6.13 -16.25
C LEU A 875 34.48 -7.24 -15.16
N TRP A 876 33.97 -8.43 -15.43
CA TRP A 876 34.15 -9.59 -14.55
C TRP A 876 35.52 -10.24 -14.81
N ASP A 877 36.30 -10.51 -13.76
CA ASP A 877 37.71 -10.96 -13.86
C ASP A 877 37.92 -12.31 -14.57
N ARG A 878 36.83 -13.06 -14.81
CA ARG A 878 36.82 -14.35 -15.54
C ARG A 878 36.13 -14.26 -16.90
N TYR A 879 35.83 -13.05 -17.38
CA TYR A 879 35.24 -12.84 -18.71
C TYR A 879 36.25 -13.14 -19.82
N ASP A 880 35.77 -13.82 -20.88
CA ASP A 880 36.57 -14.33 -21.98
C ASP A 880 35.80 -14.04 -23.28
N ASP A 881 36.24 -13.04 -24.05
CA ASP A 881 35.48 -12.49 -25.21
C ASP A 881 35.24 -13.56 -26.29
N ASP A 882 36.19 -14.48 -26.48
CA ASP A 882 36.13 -15.58 -27.44
C ASP A 882 35.16 -16.70 -27.02
N LYS A 883 34.87 -16.84 -25.71
CA LYS A 883 34.10 -17.96 -25.14
C LYS A 883 32.75 -17.56 -24.53
N MET A 884 32.53 -16.27 -24.27
CA MET A 884 31.38 -15.75 -23.53
C MET A 884 30.63 -14.64 -24.30
N GLY A 885 29.55 -15.04 -24.97
CA GLY A 885 28.61 -14.12 -25.60
C GLY A 885 27.69 -13.44 -24.60
N LEU A 886 27.51 -12.12 -24.75
CA LEU A 886 26.47 -11.32 -24.09
C LEU A 886 25.83 -10.37 -25.10
N VAL A 887 24.52 -10.49 -25.31
CA VAL A 887 23.76 -9.60 -26.22
C VAL A 887 22.48 -9.12 -25.55
N VAL A 888 22.13 -7.85 -25.75
CA VAL A 888 20.86 -7.27 -25.29
C VAL A 888 20.05 -6.84 -26.51
N ARG A 889 18.92 -7.50 -26.75
CA ARG A 889 18.04 -7.29 -27.93
C ARG A 889 16.76 -6.56 -27.54
N HIS A 890 16.31 -5.68 -28.43
CA HIS A 890 15.05 -4.95 -28.31
C HIS A 890 13.96 -5.67 -29.10
N ILE A 891 12.96 -6.25 -28.43
CA ILE A 891 11.91 -7.05 -29.07
C ILE A 891 10.50 -6.52 -28.76
N LYS A 892 9.57 -6.78 -29.68
CA LYS A 892 8.12 -6.55 -29.50
C LYS A 892 7.47 -7.87 -29.10
N ASN A 893 6.27 -7.86 -28.53
CA ASN A 893 5.55 -9.10 -28.17
C ASN A 893 5.33 -10.06 -29.37
N GLN A 894 5.16 -9.53 -30.57
CA GLN A 894 5.11 -10.25 -31.85
C GLN A 894 6.43 -10.93 -32.26
N SER A 895 7.53 -10.67 -31.55
CA SER A 895 8.88 -11.18 -31.83
C SER A 895 9.54 -11.85 -30.61
N LEU A 896 8.78 -12.13 -29.54
CA LEU A 896 9.17 -13.07 -28.49
C LEU A 896 9.42 -14.48 -29.08
N PRO A 897 10.40 -15.25 -28.59
CA PRO A 897 10.55 -16.66 -28.97
C PRO A 897 9.35 -17.49 -28.50
N ASP A 898 8.86 -18.43 -29.29
CA ASP A 898 7.63 -19.17 -28.95
C ASP A 898 7.77 -20.03 -27.67
N TYR A 899 8.99 -20.38 -27.26
CA TYR A 899 9.26 -21.05 -25.98
C TYR A 899 8.96 -20.19 -24.73
N THR A 900 8.68 -18.89 -24.87
CA THR A 900 8.23 -18.03 -23.76
C THR A 900 6.70 -18.00 -23.62
N LEU A 901 5.97 -18.59 -24.56
CA LEU A 901 4.50 -18.59 -24.58
C LEU A 901 3.94 -19.91 -24.02
N ASP A 902 2.70 -19.86 -23.55
CA ASP A 902 1.99 -21.05 -23.09
C ASP A 902 1.34 -21.76 -24.28
N GLN A 903 1.41 -23.08 -24.33
CA GLN A 903 0.84 -23.88 -25.42
C GLN A 903 -0.69 -23.66 -25.53
N ASP A 904 -1.36 -23.44 -24.40
CA ASP A 904 -2.80 -23.16 -24.32
C ASP A 904 -3.19 -21.70 -24.62
N ARG A 905 -2.22 -20.80 -24.81
CA ARG A 905 -2.44 -19.37 -25.14
C ARG A 905 -1.58 -18.94 -26.33
N PRO A 906 -1.88 -19.42 -27.54
CA PRO A 906 -1.23 -18.93 -28.76
C PRO A 906 -1.43 -17.42 -28.93
N ARG A 907 -0.53 -16.80 -29.70
CA ARG A 907 -0.59 -15.37 -30.01
C ARG A 907 -1.95 -14.98 -30.59
N ASN A 908 -2.47 -13.82 -30.16
CA ASN A 908 -3.51 -13.08 -30.89
C ASN A 908 -3.00 -12.70 -32.28
N THR A 909 -3.21 -13.59 -33.24
CA THR A 909 -2.84 -13.38 -34.65
C THR A 909 -3.76 -12.31 -35.25
N LYS A 910 -3.18 -11.40 -36.02
CA LYS A 910 -3.99 -10.52 -36.88
C LYS A 910 -4.69 -11.38 -37.92
N ARG A 911 -5.93 -11.01 -38.28
CA ARG A 911 -6.61 -11.56 -39.46
C ARG A 911 -5.65 -11.54 -40.67
N PRO A 912 -5.62 -12.59 -41.50
CA PRO A 912 -4.74 -12.62 -42.66
C PRO A 912 -4.96 -11.40 -43.57
N ASN A 913 -3.87 -10.79 -44.03
CA ASN A 913 -3.97 -9.89 -45.18
C ASN A 913 -4.33 -10.74 -46.40
N SER A 914 -5.43 -10.41 -47.07
CA SER A 914 -5.80 -11.01 -48.35
C SER A 914 -4.68 -10.81 -49.38
N GLU A 915 -4.32 -11.87 -50.10
CA GLU A 915 -3.20 -11.87 -51.04
C GLU A 915 -3.37 -10.85 -52.17
N LYS A 916 -2.27 -10.22 -52.58
CA LYS A 916 -2.24 -9.38 -53.79
C LYS A 916 -2.09 -10.26 -55.04
N VAL A 917 -3.21 -10.78 -55.55
CA VAL A 917 -3.24 -11.34 -56.91
C VAL A 917 -3.07 -10.20 -57.92
N ASN A 918 -2.02 -10.28 -58.75
CA ASN A 918 -1.77 -9.31 -59.82
C ASN A 918 -2.72 -9.54 -61.00
N ALA A 919 -3.54 -8.54 -61.33
CA ALA A 919 -4.20 -8.42 -62.63
C ALA A 919 -3.92 -7.02 -63.21
N LYS A 920 -3.22 -6.97 -64.35
CA LYS A 920 -2.95 -5.72 -65.08
C LYS A 920 -4.00 -5.49 -66.17
N ASN A 921 -4.19 -4.22 -66.52
CA ASN A 921 -4.89 -3.68 -67.70
C ASN A 921 -6.44 -3.75 -67.69
N GLY A 922 -7.10 -2.59 -67.79
CA GLY A 922 -8.56 -2.46 -67.89
C GLY A 922 -9.09 -1.08 -67.49
N VAL A 923 -9.07 -0.11 -68.41
CA VAL A 923 -9.45 1.30 -68.19
C VAL A 923 -10.21 1.79 -69.43
N PRO A 924 -11.23 2.70 -69.37
CA PRO A 924 -12.13 3.11 -68.27
C PRO A 924 -13.63 2.94 -68.65
N THR A 925 -14.59 3.33 -67.79
CA THR A 925 -15.71 4.28 -68.14
C THR A 925 -16.63 4.63 -66.96
N LYS A 926 -17.51 5.64 -67.15
CA LYS A 926 -18.47 6.18 -66.16
C LYS A 926 -19.90 5.66 -66.41
N LYS A 927 -20.67 5.31 -65.35
CA LYS A 927 -22.06 5.80 -65.03
C LYS A 927 -22.87 4.86 -64.09
N ARG A 928 -23.64 5.48 -63.17
CA ARG A 928 -25.05 5.23 -62.71
C ARG A 928 -25.66 3.80 -62.72
N ARG A 929 -26.59 3.39 -61.82
CA ARG A 929 -27.27 4.02 -60.63
C ARG A 929 -28.30 3.05 -59.99
N SER A 930 -28.29 2.90 -58.66
CA SER A 930 -29.43 2.49 -57.79
C SER A 930 -28.99 2.56 -56.30
N SER A 931 -29.50 3.46 -55.43
CA SER A 931 -30.76 3.36 -54.61
C SER A 931 -30.81 2.08 -53.77
N ILE A 932 -30.91 2.08 -52.43
CA ILE A 932 -31.86 2.73 -51.48
C ILE A 932 -31.09 2.96 -50.15
N SER A 933 -30.79 4.17 -49.65
CA SER A 933 -31.60 5.19 -48.95
C SER A 933 -31.99 4.88 -47.48
N GLU A 934 -31.22 5.46 -46.54
CA GLU A 934 -31.63 5.72 -45.13
C GLU A 934 -32.38 7.07 -45.01
N PRO A 935 -33.18 7.30 -43.96
CA PRO A 935 -33.76 8.61 -43.67
C PRO A 935 -32.80 9.53 -42.88
N GLN A 936 -32.69 10.80 -43.28
CA GLN A 936 -31.97 11.85 -42.54
C GLN A 936 -32.91 12.93 -41.98
N PRO A 937 -32.49 13.67 -40.93
CA PRO A 937 -33.22 14.84 -40.42
C PRO A 937 -33.18 16.04 -41.39
N PRO A 938 -34.12 17.00 -41.27
CA PRO A 938 -34.19 18.16 -42.15
C PRO A 938 -33.03 19.16 -41.96
N GLN A 939 -32.61 19.81 -43.05
CA GLN A 939 -31.46 20.73 -43.12
C GLN A 939 -31.89 22.21 -43.23
N PRO A 940 -31.03 23.18 -42.84
CA PRO A 940 -31.16 24.59 -43.18
C PRO A 940 -30.54 24.92 -44.55
N VAL A 941 -31.21 25.77 -45.35
CA VAL A 941 -30.84 26.24 -46.70
C VAL A 941 -31.53 27.59 -46.92
N THR A 942 -30.99 28.67 -47.52
CA THR A 942 -29.65 29.27 -47.79
C THR A 942 -29.93 30.82 -47.91
N SER A 943 -29.05 31.81 -48.15
CA SER A 943 -27.89 31.91 -49.05
C SER A 943 -27.12 33.25 -48.88
N GLN A 944 -25.94 33.30 -49.50
CA GLN A 944 -25.09 34.42 -49.96
C GLN A 944 -25.76 35.82 -50.13
N GLY A 945 -25.06 36.96 -49.98
CA GLY A 945 -23.64 37.20 -49.71
C GLY A 945 -23.18 38.65 -50.07
N PHE A 946 -21.88 38.83 -50.36
CA PHE A 946 -21.16 40.07 -50.77
C PHE A 946 -20.68 41.06 -49.69
N THR A 947 -19.61 41.79 -50.05
CA THR A 947 -18.76 42.64 -49.20
C THR A 947 -18.47 44.00 -49.86
N LYS A 948 -18.22 45.05 -49.04
CA LYS A 948 -17.41 46.25 -49.37
C LYS A 948 -17.23 47.17 -48.14
N GLY A 949 -16.07 47.81 -48.02
CA GLY A 949 -15.86 49.04 -47.22
C GLY A 949 -16.16 50.30 -48.05
N PRO A 950 -15.84 51.54 -47.58
CA PRO A 950 -14.63 51.89 -46.81
C PRO A 950 -14.91 52.78 -45.56
N SER A 951 -13.93 53.60 -45.15
CA SER A 951 -13.82 54.34 -43.88
C SER A 951 -13.70 55.86 -44.04
N GLU A 952 -14.22 56.67 -43.09
CA GLU A 952 -13.64 57.96 -42.59
C GLU A 952 -14.51 58.55 -41.43
N THR A 953 -14.03 58.67 -40.18
CA THR A 953 -13.42 59.84 -39.46
C THR A 953 -14.47 60.75 -38.71
N PRO A 954 -14.15 61.85 -37.95
CA PRO A 954 -14.15 61.83 -36.46
C PRO A 954 -14.85 63.03 -35.74
N ILE A 955 -14.47 63.31 -34.45
CA ILE A 955 -14.86 64.44 -33.53
C ILE A 955 -16.14 64.14 -32.69
N ILE A 956 -16.19 63.95 -31.35
CA ILE A 956 -15.67 64.59 -30.09
C ILE A 956 -16.57 65.76 -29.57
N GLU A 957 -17.09 65.72 -28.31
CA GLU A 957 -17.01 66.83 -27.29
C GLU A 957 -17.84 66.72 -25.95
N ILE A 958 -17.13 66.83 -24.80
CA ILE A 958 -17.44 67.39 -23.43
C ILE A 958 -18.58 66.79 -22.48
N PRO A 959 -18.90 67.28 -21.22
CA PRO A 959 -18.71 66.47 -19.98
C PRO A 959 -19.94 66.44 -18.96
N PRO A 960 -19.81 66.05 -17.66
CA PRO A 960 -20.95 65.78 -16.75
C PRO A 960 -21.27 66.86 -15.69
N PRO A 961 -22.34 66.68 -14.87
CA PRO A 961 -22.43 67.34 -13.55
C PRO A 961 -22.96 66.49 -12.36
N ASN A 962 -22.15 66.46 -11.28
CA ASN A 962 -22.46 66.72 -9.86
C ASN A 962 -23.51 65.94 -9.01
N VAL A 963 -23.15 65.81 -7.72
CA VAL A 963 -23.93 65.37 -6.55
C VAL A 963 -24.04 66.52 -5.52
N PRO A 964 -25.13 66.62 -4.74
CA PRO A 964 -25.12 67.21 -3.38
C PRO A 964 -25.49 66.15 -2.31
N SER A 965 -24.79 65.91 -1.18
CA SER A 965 -24.34 66.77 -0.05
C SER A 965 -25.48 67.15 0.92
N TYR A 966 -25.40 67.21 2.26
CA TYR A 966 -24.34 67.29 3.32
C TYR A 966 -24.84 66.52 4.60
N ALA A 967 -24.27 66.48 5.81
CA ALA A 967 -22.93 66.39 6.47
C ALA A 967 -23.19 66.36 8.02
N GLY A 968 -22.28 66.20 9.00
CA GLY A 968 -20.81 66.04 9.08
C GLY A 968 -20.32 66.20 10.54
N LEU A 969 -19.01 66.44 10.76
CA LEU A 969 -18.32 66.79 12.04
C LEU A 969 -18.10 65.61 13.05
N THR A 970 -17.00 65.48 13.82
CA THR A 970 -15.81 66.36 14.04
C THR A 970 -14.53 65.62 14.49
N LYS A 971 -13.35 66.17 14.10
CA LYS A 971 -12.02 66.19 14.79
C LYS A 971 -11.12 64.94 14.91
N SER A 972 -9.82 65.19 14.71
CA SER A 972 -8.61 64.37 14.98
C SER A 972 -7.75 65.04 16.09
N PRO A 973 -6.64 64.45 16.62
CA PRO A 973 -5.33 64.21 15.94
C PRO A 973 -4.66 62.86 16.39
N THR A 974 -3.40 62.40 16.17
CA THR A 974 -2.25 62.52 15.20
C THR A 974 -1.29 61.33 15.54
N GLY A 975 -0.31 60.87 14.74
CA GLY A 975 0.19 61.26 13.40
C GLY A 975 1.74 61.19 13.31
N LEU A 976 2.29 60.77 12.15
CA LEU A 976 3.75 60.61 11.80
C LEU A 976 4.45 59.38 12.44
N ARG A 977 5.44 58.69 11.83
CA ARG A 977 6.24 58.95 10.60
C ARG A 977 6.75 57.63 9.94
N THR A 978 7.34 57.76 8.76
CA THR A 978 7.91 56.72 7.87
C THR A 978 9.16 55.96 8.39
N PRO A 979 9.37 54.68 8.02
CA PRO A 979 10.69 54.05 7.97
C PRO A 979 11.46 54.34 6.65
N PRO A 980 12.81 54.27 6.62
CA PRO A 980 13.64 54.58 5.45
C PRO A 980 14.00 53.35 4.58
N SER A 981 14.77 53.57 3.52
CA SER A 981 15.04 52.63 2.42
C SER A 981 16.53 52.30 2.18
N ILE A 982 16.82 51.08 1.69
CA ILE A 982 17.97 50.73 0.78
C ILE A 982 19.37 50.77 1.48
N PRO A 983 20.43 50.01 1.06
CA PRO A 983 20.70 49.41 -0.26
C PRO A 983 21.09 47.91 -0.33
N PHE A 984 21.30 47.46 -1.58
CA PHE A 984 21.96 46.23 -2.03
C PHE A 984 23.45 46.14 -1.61
N GLY A 985 24.02 44.94 -1.67
CA GLY A 985 25.46 44.70 -1.71
C GLY A 985 25.80 43.25 -2.13
N GLU A 986 26.64 43.09 -3.16
CA GLU A 986 27.22 41.80 -3.58
C GLU A 986 28.53 41.52 -2.82
N ASN A 987 28.91 40.23 -2.61
CA ASN A 987 30.14 39.64 -3.17
C ASN A 987 30.54 38.25 -2.62
N THR A 988 30.83 37.37 -3.58
CA THR A 988 31.81 36.26 -3.67
C THR A 988 32.69 35.78 -2.48
N VAL A 989 32.67 34.45 -2.27
CA VAL A 989 33.81 33.49 -2.29
C VAL A 989 34.87 33.46 -1.14
N ALA A 990 34.73 32.44 -0.26
CA ALA A 990 35.76 31.47 0.21
C ALA A 990 37.03 31.93 1.00
N PRO A 991 37.92 31.02 1.47
CA PRO A 991 37.67 29.80 2.26
C PRO A 991 38.60 29.64 3.50
N THR A 992 38.20 28.78 4.44
CA THR A 992 39.09 27.92 5.28
C THR A 992 38.39 26.62 5.62
#